data_AF-A0A8S1KLA5-F1
#
_entry.id   AF-A0A8S1KLA5-F1
#
_cell.length_a   1.000
_cell.length_b   1.000
_cell.length_c   1.000
_cell.angle_alpha   90.00
_cell.angle_beta   90.00
_cell.angle_gamma   90.00
#
_symmetry.space_group_name_H-M   'P 1'
#
loop_
_entity.id
_entity.type
_entity.pdbx_description
1 polymer ?
#
loop_
_entity_poly.entity_id
_entity_poly.type
_entity_poly.pdbx_seq_one_letter_code
_entity_poly.pdbx_strand_id
1 'polypeptide(L)'
;MSKKSTQNLIKGVILGEARGKFKKCQICQKEFGIFHKEHQCKRCRRAVCQNCANHHGPVLTDTGFSKQTHRICNVCKDESDSIKKFIESQKIGLGKDTYAIEWLKQSGLTIDLAKKEYDLAQKENDRQKDKAEFLRMKQELQMVMIEFWMNLTFSYREFLFYLMKDIEQDQLQQQICRVLGAILLQYPEIGYSSDQVIITTFLLCFCSESSAYAILTILYSEIIPSYLYPLNLKKMPYDYQNENDQLFQVLEQGFKIKSSDLQIIKPFIKQRAQRYILSLGINFFQFQTSFYIINQMLVNPKTGYDNFIKSLAVCFYQQFEDIKVFINSLEDIEAQILRNVKSTQCEKDFLLTKNIMFIPHKRVTQSVVISRSTDKKQSNQIQPEHNRDLKIEVQIKPEQSVSEFAAVQDKALQEPKRKSVEVKATIEVDEEKTNLKQYIIKVEETLMLKHKLVTELQNRIKELQNQQPQINNNNSNVDKQLIETNEQLRKRIQEYEIQISQLEEQNKYSNKLQEDAQDMVVTIQKSNKELEQQLETSLRTNKDLYIQIKDLKNQSSQIQPPSPMTPSREKNYQINIALIQKKNEEQLQQKIDQEQQRIVLLEQQINQSNKELLGLQQLNQDKLKIIGNLEVRLIELDSTKRENEKLTLEIAALFKKIEHHELVIIQQQEDLEDLKAKYEQLSKQYEIQGEELDQIRIEKRQNLEEYNRKENELLLIIEDLKNRLQDMTKQYQTISDQLNQSLDTNNQLQNLIQEKDETIKLLEAGIAKGVKKIAEIEANHHKQKEDDRKTIEELKQIIEQNNQKINKLEKDIAEKDNKLEEHRKEFKALKVIFVTLEEKWTKLDNDHKDLNNRHEKLIAECDEWKKRFNQLDGEHKDLQEKHRLIIIEYEKVKENTNEKMNELKSQNEDLLRKLKVLEDKYQLLYNQHQAVLERLEKETQNHIKKVGELDLIIIGLEKKAHEYKTLSENQKLEIDNLKSLIKELEGKMAQAEKDQQQRHQQLLIQIQAHLEKLTKLENKNSKLELDVLDMEKRIQELILYNQDYKNEIIKQDEKIAILIKEAQTKESEIIKLIEVIEKQKLELVEHDKIIIILRQENEKYKLDLIDYEKIIRELRQKIKELELIIIEKEKKIIESEKQIKKLQTLLVQFKTLSEEMASIS
;
A
#
# COMPACT_ATOMS: atom_id res chain seq x y z
N MET A 1 38.00 -9.41 -31.33
CA MET A 1 37.28 -9.60 -30.06
C MET A 1 35.85 -9.11 -30.24
N SER A 2 34.89 -10.03 -30.38
CA SER A 2 33.46 -9.69 -30.38
C SER A 2 33.13 -9.07 -29.03
N LYS A 3 32.70 -7.80 -29.00
CA LYS A 3 32.13 -7.20 -27.79
C LYS A 3 30.91 -8.06 -27.45
N LYS A 4 31.02 -8.93 -26.44
CA LYS A 4 29.86 -9.62 -25.87
C LYS A 4 28.88 -8.51 -25.48
N SER A 5 27.81 -8.38 -26.25
CA SER A 5 26.70 -7.48 -25.96
C SER A 5 26.23 -7.82 -24.56
N THR A 6 26.45 -6.93 -23.60
CA THR A 6 25.88 -7.05 -22.26
C THR A 6 24.37 -7.18 -22.45
N GLN A 7 23.81 -8.31 -22.03
CA GLN A 7 22.38 -8.57 -22.22
C GLN A 7 21.62 -7.67 -21.25
N ASN A 8 20.87 -6.70 -21.76
CA ASN A 8 20.05 -5.82 -20.93
C ASN A 8 19.09 -6.68 -20.08
N LEU A 9 19.14 -6.51 -18.76
CA LEU A 9 18.28 -7.14 -17.78
C LEU A 9 16.85 -6.63 -17.90
N ILE A 10 16.70 -5.33 -18.18
CA ILE A 10 15.39 -4.70 -18.43
C ILE A 10 15.19 -4.53 -19.93
N LYS A 11 14.18 -5.23 -20.44
CA LYS A 11 13.81 -5.15 -21.85
C LYS A 11 12.98 -3.88 -22.08
N GLY A 12 13.39 -3.08 -23.05
CA GLY A 12 12.65 -1.89 -23.50
C GLY A 12 12.54 -1.83 -25.02
N VAL A 13 11.78 -0.85 -25.50
CA VAL A 13 11.66 -0.51 -26.92
C VAL A 13 12.73 0.54 -27.25
N ILE A 14 13.62 0.21 -28.17
CA ILE A 14 14.68 1.13 -28.62
C ILE A 14 14.08 2.09 -29.64
N LEU A 15 14.22 3.40 -29.40
CA LEU A 15 13.75 4.43 -30.33
C LEU A 15 14.93 5.04 -31.08
N GLY A 16 15.10 4.69 -32.35
CA GLY A 16 16.18 5.22 -33.18
C GLY A 16 16.13 6.75 -33.35
N GLU A 17 17.28 7.41 -33.18
CA GLU A 17 17.46 8.83 -33.51
C GLU A 17 17.81 8.98 -35.00
N ALA A 18 16.77 9.08 -35.84
CA ALA A 18 16.93 9.18 -37.28
C ALA A 18 16.35 10.49 -37.83
N ARG A 19 17.05 11.61 -37.61
CA ARG A 19 16.69 12.89 -38.24
C ARG A 19 17.07 12.86 -39.72
N GLY A 20 16.18 13.31 -40.61
CA GLY A 20 16.44 13.38 -42.06
C GLY A 20 16.24 12.07 -42.82
N LYS A 21 15.89 10.97 -42.14
CA LYS A 21 15.64 9.67 -42.81
C LYS A 21 14.21 9.50 -43.29
N PHE A 22 13.25 10.19 -42.66
CA PHE A 22 11.84 10.05 -42.98
C PHE A 22 11.44 11.02 -44.09
N LYS A 23 10.68 10.54 -45.08
CA LYS A 23 10.15 11.38 -46.17
C LYS A 23 8.80 12.01 -45.85
N LYS A 24 8.11 11.52 -44.82
CA LYS A 24 6.74 11.91 -44.44
C LYS A 24 6.63 12.08 -42.93
N CYS A 25 5.75 13.01 -42.52
CA CYS A 25 5.35 13.16 -41.13
C CYS A 25 4.69 11.88 -40.62
N GLN A 26 5.20 11.30 -39.54
CA GLN A 26 4.68 10.05 -38.98
C GLN A 26 3.31 10.17 -38.29
N ILE A 27 2.71 11.38 -38.27
CA ILE A 27 1.37 11.62 -37.74
C ILE A 27 0.39 11.90 -38.87
N CYS A 28 0.61 12.95 -39.66
CA CYS A 28 -0.32 13.35 -40.73
C CYS A 28 0.04 12.84 -42.13
N GLN A 29 1.13 12.08 -42.27
CA GLN A 29 1.63 11.49 -43.52
C GLN A 29 1.97 12.50 -44.63
N LYS A 30 1.94 13.81 -44.35
CA LYS A 30 2.40 14.85 -45.30
C LYS A 30 3.89 14.73 -45.56
N GLU A 31 4.29 14.85 -46.82
CA GLU A 31 5.69 14.80 -47.25
C GLU A 31 6.48 15.98 -46.70
N PHE A 32 7.71 15.69 -46.27
CA PHE A 32 8.66 16.73 -45.89
C PHE A 32 9.27 17.36 -47.14
N GLY A 33 9.48 18.67 -47.10
CA GLY A 33 10.05 19.45 -48.20
C GLY A 33 10.44 20.84 -47.74
N ILE A 34 10.70 21.76 -48.68
CA ILE A 34 11.15 23.13 -48.37
C ILE A 34 10.14 23.86 -47.47
N PHE A 35 8.85 23.69 -47.74
CA PHE A 35 7.76 24.32 -46.98
C PHE A 35 7.32 23.51 -45.75
N HIS A 36 7.64 22.23 -45.71
CA HIS A 36 7.24 21.30 -44.64
C HIS A 36 8.50 20.67 -44.04
N LYS A 37 9.20 21.42 -43.19
CA LYS A 37 10.44 20.94 -42.57
C LYS A 37 10.16 19.78 -41.62
N GLU A 38 11.08 18.82 -41.59
CA GLU A 38 11.10 17.76 -40.60
C GLU A 38 11.52 18.32 -39.24
N HIS A 39 10.69 18.09 -38.23
CA HIS A 39 11.02 18.25 -36.83
C HIS A 39 11.03 16.89 -36.15
N GLN A 40 11.73 16.79 -35.01
CA GLN A 40 11.74 15.59 -34.20
C GLN A 40 11.07 15.88 -32.86
N CYS A 41 10.07 15.08 -32.48
CA CYS A 41 9.52 15.13 -31.14
C CYS A 41 10.57 14.65 -30.14
N LYS A 42 10.93 15.47 -29.14
CA LYS A 42 11.95 15.07 -28.17
C LYS A 42 11.50 13.98 -27.19
N ARG A 43 10.19 13.78 -27.02
CA ARG A 43 9.60 12.73 -26.16
C ARG A 43 9.58 11.35 -26.83
N CYS A 44 8.87 11.19 -27.96
CA CYS A 44 8.71 9.88 -28.62
C CYS A 44 9.63 9.66 -29.84
N ARG A 45 10.49 10.64 -30.17
CA ARG A 45 11.43 10.63 -31.30
C ARG A 45 10.80 10.52 -32.70
N ARG A 46 9.47 10.67 -32.83
CA ARG A 46 8.81 10.73 -34.14
C ARG A 46 9.31 11.90 -35.00
N ALA A 47 9.44 11.68 -36.29
CA ALA A 47 9.57 12.72 -37.31
C ALA A 47 8.19 13.33 -37.61
N VAL A 48 8.05 14.63 -37.36
CA VAL A 48 6.78 15.35 -37.36
C VAL A 48 6.91 16.69 -38.07
N CYS A 49 5.83 17.15 -38.72
CA CYS A 49 5.78 18.50 -39.28
C CYS A 49 5.45 19.53 -38.20
N GLN A 50 5.61 20.82 -38.52
CA GLN A 50 5.37 21.92 -37.58
C GLN A 50 3.96 21.89 -36.97
N ASN A 51 2.93 21.56 -37.76
CA ASN A 51 1.53 21.53 -37.30
C ASN A 51 1.24 20.36 -36.35
N CYS A 52 1.93 19.23 -36.50
CA CYS A 52 1.79 18.07 -35.62
C CYS A 52 2.69 18.14 -34.38
N ALA A 53 3.45 19.23 -34.21
CA ALA A 53 4.31 19.49 -33.07
C ALA A 53 4.41 20.98 -32.78
N ASN A 54 3.25 21.63 -32.66
CA ASN A 54 3.12 23.05 -32.32
C ASN A 54 3.32 23.30 -30.81
N HIS A 55 3.40 22.26 -29.98
CA HIS A 55 3.61 22.36 -28.54
C HIS A 55 5.10 22.26 -28.16
N HIS A 56 5.47 23.02 -27.12
CA HIS A 56 6.75 22.87 -26.42
C HIS A 56 6.46 22.59 -24.94
N GLY A 57 7.17 21.64 -24.36
CA GLY A 57 6.99 21.27 -22.96
C GLY A 57 8.26 20.64 -22.39
N PRO A 58 8.39 20.54 -21.07
CA PRO A 58 9.49 19.82 -20.46
C PRO A 58 9.44 18.34 -20.89
N VAL A 59 10.61 17.73 -21.05
CA VAL A 59 10.74 16.33 -21.45
C VAL A 59 11.77 15.67 -20.54
N LEU A 60 11.50 14.43 -20.15
CA LEU A 60 12.47 13.56 -19.50
C LEU A 60 13.42 12.99 -20.54
N THR A 61 14.66 13.48 -20.53
CA THR A 61 15.76 12.94 -21.33
C THR A 61 16.48 11.84 -20.55
N ASP A 62 17.45 11.17 -21.18
CA ASP A 62 18.26 10.14 -20.50
C ASP A 62 19.14 10.75 -19.39
N THR A 63 19.35 12.07 -19.42
CA THR A 63 20.01 12.85 -18.37
C THR A 63 19.05 13.38 -17.29
N GLY A 64 17.79 12.93 -17.28
CA GLY A 64 16.76 13.35 -16.32
C GLY A 64 15.80 14.42 -16.83
N PHE A 65 15.12 15.10 -15.91
CA PHE A 65 14.10 16.10 -16.24
C PHE A 65 14.73 17.37 -16.81
N SER A 66 14.48 17.66 -18.10
CA SER A 66 14.98 18.89 -18.71
C SER A 66 14.11 20.08 -18.32
N LYS A 67 14.70 21.07 -17.65
CA LYS A 67 14.05 22.37 -17.37
C LYS A 67 13.76 23.16 -18.66
N GLN A 68 14.51 22.90 -19.72
CA GLN A 68 14.27 23.53 -21.02
C GLN A 68 13.05 22.89 -21.68
N THR A 69 12.16 23.72 -22.23
CA THR A 69 11.02 23.23 -23.00
C THR A 69 11.48 22.76 -24.37
N HIS A 70 11.14 21.53 -24.73
CA HIS A 70 11.45 20.94 -26.02
C HIS A 70 10.19 20.77 -26.86
N ARG A 71 10.35 20.74 -28.18
CA ARG A 71 9.25 20.47 -29.10
C ARG A 71 8.72 19.04 -28.89
N ILE A 72 7.41 18.94 -28.67
CA ILE A 72 6.70 17.67 -28.54
C ILE A 72 5.56 17.59 -29.55
N CYS A 73 5.28 16.38 -30.04
CA CYS A 73 4.17 16.19 -30.96
C CYS A 73 2.83 16.23 -30.23
N ASN A 74 1.75 16.51 -30.96
CA ASN A 74 0.41 16.67 -30.37
C ASN A 74 -0.02 15.39 -29.64
N VAL A 75 0.23 14.21 -30.23
CA VAL A 75 -0.04 12.91 -29.59
C VAL A 75 0.68 12.77 -28.24
N CYS A 76 1.93 13.22 -28.15
CA CYS A 76 2.69 13.19 -26.90
C CYS A 76 2.20 14.22 -25.88
N LYS A 77 1.71 15.37 -26.33
CA LYS A 77 1.12 16.39 -25.46
C LYS A 77 -0.17 15.85 -24.84
N ASP A 78 -1.06 15.32 -25.67
CA ASP A 78 -2.34 14.76 -25.25
C ASP A 78 -2.14 13.62 -24.24
N GLU A 79 -1.19 12.72 -24.51
CA GLU A 79 -0.84 11.62 -23.60
C GLU A 79 -0.25 12.12 -22.27
N SER A 80 0.68 13.08 -22.31
CA SER A 80 1.27 13.69 -21.10
C SER A 80 0.20 14.35 -20.22
N ASP A 81 -0.73 15.08 -20.83
CA ASP A 81 -1.87 15.69 -20.12
C ASP A 81 -2.81 14.63 -19.55
N SER A 82 -3.05 13.56 -20.31
CA SER A 82 -3.88 12.44 -19.86
C SER A 82 -3.25 11.70 -18.68
N ILE A 83 -1.93 11.51 -18.68
CA ILE A 83 -1.18 10.94 -17.55
C ILE A 83 -1.34 11.81 -16.29
N LYS A 84 -1.15 13.12 -16.41
CA LYS A 84 -1.31 14.05 -15.26
C LYS A 84 -2.74 14.01 -14.72
N LYS A 85 -3.72 14.14 -15.60
CA LYS A 85 -5.15 14.07 -15.23
C LYS A 85 -5.50 12.74 -14.58
N PHE A 86 -4.94 11.64 -15.07
CA PHE A 86 -5.15 10.31 -14.50
C PHE A 86 -4.58 10.22 -13.07
N ILE A 87 -3.35 10.67 -12.85
CA ILE A 87 -2.73 10.72 -11.51
C ILE A 87 -3.55 11.60 -10.55
N GLU A 88 -3.90 12.81 -10.98
CA GLU A 88 -4.63 13.79 -10.16
C GLU A 88 -6.06 13.32 -9.83
N SER A 89 -6.82 12.86 -10.83
CA SER A 89 -8.22 12.46 -10.65
C SER A 89 -8.38 11.19 -9.82
N GLN A 90 -7.44 10.26 -9.96
CA GLN A 90 -7.47 8.98 -9.24
C GLN A 90 -6.64 9.01 -7.95
N LYS A 91 -6.03 10.17 -7.62
CA LYS A 91 -5.16 10.37 -6.45
C LYS A 91 -4.06 9.30 -6.32
N ILE A 92 -3.47 8.94 -7.46
CA ILE A 92 -2.45 7.89 -7.54
C ILE A 92 -1.19 8.38 -6.85
N GLY A 93 -0.58 7.50 -6.05
CA GLY A 93 0.67 7.75 -5.37
C GLY A 93 1.41 6.45 -5.11
N LEU A 94 2.74 6.49 -5.16
CA LEU A 94 3.57 5.32 -4.86
C LEU A 94 3.30 4.83 -3.43
N GLY A 95 3.05 3.53 -3.26
CA GLY A 95 2.76 2.92 -1.97
C GLY A 95 1.36 3.22 -1.42
N LYS A 96 0.43 3.75 -2.24
CA LYS A 96 -0.95 4.05 -1.81
C LYS A 96 -1.95 3.14 -2.49
N ASP A 97 -2.86 2.56 -1.71
CA ASP A 97 -3.95 1.74 -2.22
C ASP A 97 -5.00 2.59 -2.93
N THR A 98 -4.97 2.55 -4.27
CA THR A 98 -5.98 3.17 -5.14
C THR A 98 -6.78 2.07 -5.83
N TYR A 99 -6.30 1.57 -6.97
CA TYR A 99 -6.93 0.46 -7.70
C TYR A 99 -6.77 -0.89 -7.01
N ALA A 100 -5.82 -1.00 -6.07
CA ALA A 100 -5.62 -2.21 -5.27
C ALA A 100 -6.90 -2.69 -4.57
N ILE A 101 -7.75 -1.75 -4.14
CA ILE A 101 -9.02 -2.05 -3.45
C ILE A 101 -9.92 -2.90 -4.35
N GLU A 102 -10.08 -2.48 -5.60
CA GLU A 102 -10.91 -3.20 -6.57
C GLU A 102 -10.27 -4.53 -6.94
N TRP A 103 -8.96 -4.57 -7.25
CA TRP A 103 -8.27 -5.80 -7.64
C TRP A 103 -8.28 -6.88 -6.55
N LEU A 104 -8.05 -6.49 -5.29
CA LEU A 104 -8.15 -7.40 -4.15
C LEU A 104 -9.59 -7.89 -3.96
N LYS A 105 -10.58 -6.99 -4.06
CA LYS A 105 -12.00 -7.34 -3.93
C LYS A 105 -12.44 -8.38 -4.97
N GLN A 106 -11.99 -8.24 -6.23
CA GLN A 106 -12.30 -9.22 -7.29
C GLN A 106 -11.69 -10.61 -7.03
N SER A 107 -10.64 -10.66 -6.22
CA SER A 107 -9.98 -11.90 -5.77
C SER A 107 -10.52 -12.39 -4.42
N GLY A 108 -11.54 -11.75 -3.85
CA GLY A 108 -12.12 -12.09 -2.55
C GLY A 108 -11.25 -11.69 -1.34
N LEU A 109 -10.30 -10.76 -1.51
CA LEU A 109 -9.45 -10.25 -0.44
C LEU A 109 -9.79 -8.80 -0.08
N THR A 110 -9.46 -8.41 1.15
CA THR A 110 -9.50 -7.02 1.62
C THR A 110 -8.09 -6.49 1.85
N ILE A 111 -7.93 -5.16 1.95
CA ILE A 111 -6.64 -4.53 2.27
C ILE A 111 -6.11 -5.02 3.63
N ASP A 112 -6.99 -5.14 4.64
CA ASP A 112 -6.59 -5.59 5.97
C ASP A 112 -6.07 -7.03 5.97
N LEU A 113 -6.71 -7.90 5.18
CA LEU A 113 -6.23 -9.27 5.01
C LEU A 113 -4.90 -9.31 4.27
N ALA A 114 -4.74 -8.52 3.20
CA ALA A 114 -3.47 -8.37 2.49
C ALA A 114 -2.35 -7.88 3.43
N LYS A 115 -2.64 -6.91 4.31
CA LYS A 115 -1.72 -6.41 5.33
C LYS A 115 -1.33 -7.50 6.32
N LYS A 116 -2.31 -8.26 6.83
CA LYS A 116 -2.06 -9.38 7.74
C LYS A 116 -1.20 -10.48 7.09
N GLU A 117 -1.48 -10.85 5.85
CA GLU A 117 -0.68 -11.84 5.10
C GLU A 117 0.75 -11.33 4.88
N TYR A 118 0.91 -10.07 4.51
CA TYR A 118 2.22 -9.46 4.31
C TYR A 118 3.05 -9.38 5.60
N ASP A 119 2.46 -8.94 6.70
CA ASP A 119 3.12 -8.86 8.00
C ASP A 119 3.57 -10.26 8.49
N LEU A 120 2.77 -11.29 8.23
CA LEU A 120 3.13 -12.69 8.51
C LEU A 120 4.30 -13.14 7.64
N ALA A 121 4.28 -12.85 6.34
CA ALA A 121 5.36 -13.18 5.42
C ALA A 121 6.67 -12.48 5.84
N GLN A 122 6.62 -11.20 6.21
CA GLN A 122 7.79 -10.46 6.70
C GLN A 122 8.37 -11.07 7.98
N LYS A 123 7.54 -11.52 8.92
CA LYS A 123 8.02 -12.18 10.16
C LYS A 123 8.65 -13.55 9.90
N GLU A 124 8.15 -14.29 8.91
CA GLU A 124 8.67 -15.62 8.58
C GLU A 124 9.95 -15.57 7.74
N ASN A 125 10.18 -14.48 6.99
CA ASN A 125 11.39 -14.25 6.20
C ASN A 125 12.69 -14.39 7.01
N ASP A 126 12.68 -14.04 8.29
CA ASP A 126 13.84 -14.16 9.17
C ASP A 126 14.20 -15.62 9.47
N ARG A 127 13.21 -16.53 9.42
CA ARG A 127 13.34 -17.94 9.82
C ARG A 127 13.67 -18.90 8.68
N GLN A 128 13.39 -18.50 7.44
CA GLN A 128 13.54 -19.38 6.30
C GLN A 128 15.00 -19.74 5.99
N LYS A 129 15.26 -21.02 5.68
CA LYS A 129 16.61 -21.54 5.37
C LYS A 129 16.97 -21.40 3.89
N ASP A 130 15.99 -21.46 2.99
CA ASP A 130 16.24 -21.30 1.55
C ASP A 130 16.12 -19.83 1.15
N LYS A 131 17.28 -19.19 0.98
CA LYS A 131 17.37 -17.76 0.62
C LYS A 131 18.01 -17.55 -0.75
N ALA A 132 18.21 -18.60 -1.57
CA ALA A 132 19.04 -18.51 -2.77
C ALA A 132 18.49 -17.49 -3.78
N GLU A 133 17.21 -17.57 -4.11
CA GLU A 133 16.56 -16.67 -5.08
C GLU A 133 16.43 -15.23 -4.54
N PHE A 134 16.14 -15.08 -3.24
CA PHE A 134 16.10 -13.78 -2.56
C PHE A 134 17.47 -13.09 -2.54
N LEU A 135 18.54 -13.82 -2.21
CA LEU A 135 19.90 -13.28 -2.20
C LEU A 135 20.34 -12.86 -3.60
N ARG A 136 20.01 -13.65 -4.62
CA ARG A 136 20.27 -13.26 -6.01
C ARG A 136 19.51 -11.98 -6.39
N MET A 137 18.23 -11.90 -6.04
CA MET A 137 17.44 -10.68 -6.24
C MET A 137 18.11 -9.47 -5.59
N LYS A 138 18.47 -9.58 -4.30
CA LYS A 138 19.10 -8.50 -3.54
C LYS A 138 20.44 -8.05 -4.15
N GLN A 139 21.25 -8.97 -4.65
CA GLN A 139 22.54 -8.68 -5.30
C GLN A 139 22.36 -7.98 -6.65
N GLU A 140 21.38 -8.41 -7.45
CA GLU A 140 21.15 -7.85 -8.79
C GLU A 140 20.31 -6.56 -8.78
N LEU A 141 19.50 -6.34 -7.75
CA LEU A 141 18.48 -5.28 -7.71
C LEU A 141 19.07 -3.90 -8.01
N GLN A 142 20.23 -3.54 -7.45
CA GLN A 142 20.85 -2.23 -7.70
C GLN A 142 21.19 -2.04 -9.19
N MET A 143 21.79 -3.05 -9.82
CA MET A 143 22.10 -3.01 -11.26
C MET A 143 20.84 -2.98 -12.12
N VAL A 144 19.82 -3.78 -11.74
CA VAL A 144 18.53 -3.79 -12.41
C VAL A 144 17.83 -2.43 -12.29
N MET A 145 17.93 -1.74 -11.15
CA MET A 145 17.35 -0.40 -10.97
C MET A 145 18.05 0.66 -11.84
N ILE A 146 19.37 0.56 -12.05
CA ILE A 146 20.09 1.45 -12.97
C ILE A 146 19.59 1.23 -14.41
N GLU A 147 19.52 -0.02 -14.85
CA GLU A 147 19.02 -0.36 -16.19
C GLU A 147 17.53 -0.07 -16.36
N PHE A 148 16.74 -0.21 -15.30
CA PHE A 148 15.32 0.06 -15.27
C PHE A 148 15.05 1.46 -15.80
N TRP A 149 15.62 2.49 -15.18
CA TRP A 149 15.41 3.88 -15.57
C TRP A 149 15.83 4.18 -17.00
N MET A 150 16.96 3.62 -17.43
CA MET A 150 17.52 3.83 -18.77
C MET A 150 16.69 3.17 -19.87
N ASN A 151 16.05 2.04 -19.57
CA ASN A 151 15.28 1.27 -20.54
C ASN A 151 13.76 1.51 -20.45
N LEU A 152 13.30 2.39 -19.56
CA LEU A 152 11.90 2.80 -19.56
C LEU A 152 11.49 3.52 -20.85
N THR A 153 10.32 3.18 -21.37
CA THR A 153 9.67 3.92 -22.45
C THR A 153 9.34 5.34 -21.99
N PHE A 154 9.28 6.28 -22.94
CA PHE A 154 8.99 7.69 -22.64
C PHE A 154 7.66 7.87 -21.87
N SER A 155 6.68 6.99 -22.09
CA SER A 155 5.36 7.06 -21.47
C SER A 155 5.41 6.61 -20.01
N TYR A 156 5.99 5.43 -19.75
CA TYR A 156 6.08 4.89 -18.40
C TYR A 156 7.10 5.66 -17.54
N ARG A 157 8.21 6.12 -18.13
CA ARG A 157 9.19 7.00 -17.47
C ARG A 157 8.55 8.31 -16.99
N GLU A 158 7.69 8.92 -17.81
CA GLU A 158 7.00 10.16 -17.42
C GLU A 158 5.96 9.92 -16.33
N PHE A 159 5.19 8.83 -16.41
CA PHE A 159 4.27 8.45 -15.35
C PHE A 159 4.97 8.27 -14.00
N LEU A 160 6.07 7.50 -13.97
CA LEU A 160 6.86 7.30 -12.74
C LEU A 160 7.49 8.59 -12.24
N PHE A 161 7.99 9.44 -13.13
CA PHE A 161 8.54 10.74 -12.72
C PHE A 161 7.52 11.61 -11.98
N TYR A 162 6.26 11.66 -12.45
CA TYR A 162 5.23 12.43 -11.76
C TYR A 162 4.85 11.83 -10.41
N LEU A 163 4.87 10.50 -10.27
CA LEU A 163 4.58 9.84 -8.99
C LEU A 163 5.73 9.93 -7.97
N MET A 164 6.98 9.96 -8.45
CA MET A 164 8.18 9.89 -7.62
C MET A 164 8.86 11.24 -7.40
N LYS A 165 8.19 12.36 -7.73
CA LYS A 165 8.79 13.70 -7.64
C LYS A 165 9.40 14.00 -6.26
N ASP A 166 8.79 13.46 -5.21
CA ASP A 166 9.16 13.70 -3.81
C ASP A 166 9.69 12.43 -3.11
N ILE A 167 10.03 11.38 -3.88
CA ILE A 167 10.46 10.07 -3.35
C ILE A 167 11.85 9.74 -3.87
N GLU A 168 12.76 9.41 -2.95
CA GLU A 168 14.11 8.99 -3.30
C GLU A 168 14.10 7.61 -3.97
N GLN A 169 15.00 7.41 -4.95
CA GLN A 169 15.12 6.15 -5.67
C GLN A 169 15.41 4.97 -4.72
N ASP A 170 16.18 5.21 -3.66
CA ASP A 170 16.52 4.20 -2.65
C ASP A 170 15.29 3.72 -1.88
N GLN A 171 14.32 4.61 -1.63
CA GLN A 171 13.06 4.24 -0.98
C GLN A 171 12.26 3.28 -1.88
N LEU A 172 12.12 3.57 -3.17
CA LEU A 172 11.48 2.64 -4.12
C LEU A 172 12.22 1.29 -4.16
N GLN A 173 13.55 1.31 -4.23
CA GLN A 173 14.36 0.10 -4.24
C GLN A 173 14.12 -0.75 -2.98
N GLN A 174 14.04 -0.13 -1.81
CA GLN A 174 13.71 -0.81 -0.55
C GLN A 174 12.31 -1.40 -0.57
N GLN A 175 11.30 -0.67 -1.06
CA GLN A 175 9.92 -1.16 -1.19
C GLN A 175 9.85 -2.38 -2.11
N ILE A 176 10.51 -2.35 -3.26
CA ILE A 176 10.61 -3.49 -4.18
C ILE A 176 11.27 -4.68 -3.48
N CYS A 177 12.40 -4.45 -2.79
CA CYS A 177 13.13 -5.49 -2.06
C CYS A 177 12.26 -6.15 -0.98
N ARG A 178 11.48 -5.37 -0.22
CA ARG A 178 10.57 -5.90 0.81
C ARG A 178 9.43 -6.71 0.22
N VAL A 179 8.74 -6.18 -0.81
CA VAL A 179 7.59 -6.84 -1.44
C VAL A 179 8.02 -8.09 -2.20
N LEU A 180 8.97 -7.96 -3.14
CA LEU A 180 9.43 -9.08 -3.96
C LEU A 180 10.22 -10.09 -3.12
N GLY A 181 10.96 -9.61 -2.10
CA GLY A 181 11.64 -10.48 -1.17
C GLY A 181 10.71 -11.38 -0.38
N ALA A 182 9.59 -10.83 0.12
CA ALA A 182 8.56 -11.63 0.78
C ALA A 182 7.93 -12.67 -0.15
N ILE A 183 7.71 -12.35 -1.43
CA ILE A 183 7.23 -13.32 -2.42
C ILE A 183 8.24 -14.44 -2.63
N LEU A 184 9.52 -14.11 -2.85
CA LEU A 184 10.55 -15.11 -3.17
C LEU A 184 10.91 -16.02 -1.99
N LEU A 185 10.79 -15.51 -0.77
CA LEU A 185 10.98 -16.31 0.44
C LEU A 185 9.75 -17.19 0.70
N GLN A 186 8.53 -16.65 0.56
CA GLN A 186 7.33 -17.45 0.79
C GLN A 186 7.08 -18.50 -0.30
N TYR A 187 7.45 -18.21 -1.56
CA TYR A 187 7.19 -19.02 -2.75
C TYR A 187 8.45 -19.14 -3.63
N PRO A 188 9.51 -19.84 -3.16
CA PRO A 188 10.78 -19.96 -3.87
C PRO A 188 10.65 -20.64 -5.24
N GLU A 189 9.60 -21.43 -5.47
CA GLU A 189 9.30 -22.08 -6.75
C GLU A 189 9.01 -21.11 -7.90
N ILE A 190 8.62 -19.86 -7.60
CA ILE A 190 8.44 -18.82 -8.60
C ILE A 190 9.80 -18.45 -9.20
N GLY A 191 10.81 -18.29 -8.36
CA GLY A 191 12.13 -17.77 -8.71
C GLY A 191 12.14 -16.30 -9.14
N TYR A 192 13.34 -15.75 -9.22
CA TYR A 192 13.59 -14.34 -9.50
C TYR A 192 13.92 -14.04 -10.97
N SER A 193 13.26 -13.04 -11.56
CA SER A 193 13.65 -12.37 -12.82
C SER A 193 13.62 -10.85 -12.68
N SER A 194 14.40 -10.15 -13.50
CA SER A 194 14.37 -8.68 -13.59
C SER A 194 13.01 -8.13 -14.04
N ASP A 195 12.24 -8.88 -14.84
CA ASP A 195 10.89 -8.48 -15.26
C ASP A 195 9.93 -8.35 -14.04
N GLN A 196 10.15 -9.10 -12.95
CA GLN A 196 9.39 -8.94 -11.70
C GLN A 196 9.62 -7.60 -11.01
N VAL A 197 10.80 -6.98 -11.18
CA VAL A 197 11.08 -5.64 -10.65
C VAL A 197 10.17 -4.62 -11.34
N ILE A 198 9.95 -4.75 -12.64
CA ILE A 198 9.03 -3.88 -13.41
C ILE A 198 7.59 -4.08 -12.94
N ILE A 199 7.15 -5.34 -12.80
CA ILE A 199 5.79 -5.68 -12.36
C ILE A 199 5.56 -5.16 -10.93
N THR A 200 6.51 -5.37 -10.02
CA THR A 200 6.42 -4.90 -8.63
C THR A 200 6.38 -3.37 -8.58
N THR A 201 7.21 -2.68 -9.36
CA THR A 201 7.21 -1.21 -9.44
C THR A 201 5.87 -0.69 -9.98
N PHE A 202 5.32 -1.36 -11.01
CA PHE A 202 4.02 -1.02 -11.58
C PHE A 202 2.91 -1.14 -10.53
N LEU A 203 2.88 -2.24 -9.78
CA LEU A 203 1.89 -2.44 -8.71
C LEU A 203 2.04 -1.43 -7.59
N LEU A 204 3.27 -1.13 -7.15
CA LEU A 204 3.54 -0.11 -6.13
C LEU A 204 3.06 1.29 -6.54
N CYS A 205 2.84 1.57 -7.82
CA CYS A 205 2.21 2.82 -8.24
C CYS A 205 0.74 2.94 -7.81
N PHE A 206 0.06 1.82 -7.54
CA PHE A 206 -1.38 1.77 -7.24
C PHE A 206 -1.73 1.06 -5.93
N CYS A 207 -0.73 0.52 -5.24
CA CYS A 207 -0.86 -0.37 -4.11
C CYS A 207 0.10 0.05 -2.99
N SER A 208 -0.30 -0.16 -1.74
CA SER A 208 0.64 -0.29 -0.63
C SER A 208 1.53 -1.52 -0.79
N GLU A 209 2.62 -1.61 -0.03
CA GLU A 209 3.50 -2.79 -0.05
C GLU A 209 2.73 -4.11 0.21
N SER A 210 1.82 -4.08 1.19
CA SER A 210 0.98 -5.24 1.54
C SER A 210 0.04 -5.65 0.41
N SER A 211 -0.63 -4.68 -0.22
CA SER A 211 -1.53 -4.98 -1.34
C SER A 211 -0.74 -5.43 -2.57
N ALA A 212 0.43 -4.84 -2.84
CA ALA A 212 1.31 -5.27 -3.92
C ALA A 212 1.79 -6.71 -3.72
N TYR A 213 2.16 -7.09 -2.50
CA TYR A 213 2.48 -8.47 -2.13
C TYR A 213 1.30 -9.42 -2.36
N ALA A 214 0.10 -9.06 -1.89
CA ALA A 214 -1.08 -9.92 -2.04
C ALA A 214 -1.49 -10.07 -3.52
N ILE A 215 -1.40 -9.00 -4.31
CA ILE A 215 -1.66 -9.02 -5.75
C ILE A 215 -0.59 -9.82 -6.50
N LEU A 216 0.70 -9.69 -6.17
CA LEU A 216 1.74 -10.55 -6.74
C LEU A 216 1.50 -12.03 -6.42
N THR A 217 1.03 -12.33 -5.20
CA THR A 217 0.65 -13.68 -4.82
C THR A 217 -0.51 -14.19 -5.68
N ILE A 218 -1.57 -13.40 -5.88
CA ILE A 218 -2.69 -13.75 -6.79
C ILE A 218 -2.18 -13.95 -8.22
N LEU A 219 -1.32 -13.04 -8.70
CA LEU A 219 -0.75 -13.09 -10.04
C LEU A 219 -0.04 -14.41 -10.28
N TYR A 220 0.83 -14.84 -9.39
CA TYR A 220 1.55 -16.10 -9.60
C TYR A 220 0.70 -17.33 -9.27
N SER A 221 -0.09 -17.32 -8.20
CA SER A 221 -0.83 -18.52 -7.78
C SER A 221 -2.09 -18.83 -8.61
N GLU A 222 -2.79 -17.79 -9.10
CA GLU A 222 -4.10 -17.95 -9.75
C GLU A 222 -4.10 -17.58 -11.23
N ILE A 223 -3.30 -16.58 -11.63
CA ILE A 223 -3.38 -15.99 -12.98
C ILE A 223 -2.30 -16.57 -13.90
N ILE A 224 -1.02 -16.34 -13.58
CA ILE A 224 0.12 -16.72 -14.42
C ILE A 224 0.34 -18.23 -14.34
N PRO A 225 0.35 -18.95 -15.47
CA PRO A 225 0.65 -20.37 -15.48
C PRO A 225 2.03 -20.69 -14.91
N SER A 226 2.12 -21.72 -14.06
CA SER A 226 3.36 -22.08 -13.35
C SER A 226 4.54 -22.42 -14.27
N TYR A 227 4.29 -22.91 -15.49
CA TYR A 227 5.36 -23.18 -16.46
C TYR A 227 6.04 -21.89 -16.97
N LEU A 228 5.44 -20.72 -16.74
CA LEU A 228 6.03 -19.41 -17.05
C LEU A 228 6.73 -18.77 -15.85
N TYR A 229 6.81 -19.46 -14.70
CA TYR A 229 7.57 -18.97 -13.56
C TYR A 229 9.06 -18.84 -13.91
N PRO A 230 9.74 -17.76 -13.49
CA PRO A 230 11.17 -17.56 -13.75
C PRO A 230 12.06 -18.77 -13.44
N LEU A 231 11.81 -19.48 -12.33
CA LEU A 231 12.60 -20.66 -11.97
C LEU A 231 12.47 -21.79 -12.99
N ASN A 232 11.25 -22.04 -13.47
CA ASN A 232 10.97 -23.08 -14.45
C ASN A 232 11.58 -22.74 -15.81
N LEU A 233 11.50 -21.48 -16.22
CA LEU A 233 12.12 -20.98 -17.45
C LEU A 233 13.65 -21.07 -17.44
N LYS A 234 14.28 -20.98 -16.26
CA LYS A 234 15.73 -21.17 -16.10
C LYS A 234 16.12 -22.64 -16.17
N LYS A 235 15.31 -23.52 -15.59
CA LYS A 235 15.55 -24.98 -15.60
C LYS A 235 15.37 -25.57 -16.98
N MET A 236 14.34 -25.13 -17.72
CA MET A 236 14.04 -25.63 -19.06
C MET A 236 13.61 -24.46 -19.96
N PRO A 237 14.32 -24.20 -21.08
CA PRO A 237 13.90 -23.19 -22.04
C PRO A 237 12.50 -23.51 -22.56
N TYR A 238 11.54 -22.64 -22.27
CA TYR A 238 10.16 -22.76 -22.76
C TYR A 238 10.03 -22.03 -24.10
N ASP A 239 9.37 -22.65 -25.10
CA ASP A 239 9.34 -22.16 -26.49
C ASP A 239 8.17 -21.21 -26.81
N TYR A 240 7.30 -20.91 -25.84
CA TYR A 240 6.12 -20.03 -25.96
C TYR A 240 5.19 -20.39 -27.12
N GLN A 241 5.26 -21.61 -27.65
CA GLN A 241 4.49 -21.99 -28.83
C GLN A 241 2.99 -22.00 -28.52
N ASN A 242 2.59 -22.39 -27.31
CA ASN A 242 1.21 -22.35 -26.85
C ASN A 242 0.64 -20.91 -26.83
N GLU A 243 1.34 -19.96 -26.23
CA GLU A 243 0.90 -18.56 -26.15
C GLU A 243 0.88 -17.93 -27.54
N ASN A 244 1.84 -18.28 -28.40
CA ASN A 244 1.84 -17.85 -29.79
C ASN A 244 0.60 -18.38 -30.54
N ASP A 245 0.24 -19.65 -30.35
CA ASP A 245 -0.94 -20.25 -30.99
C ASP A 245 -2.25 -19.64 -30.46
N GLN A 246 -2.33 -19.30 -29.17
CA GLN A 246 -3.44 -18.53 -28.61
C GLN A 246 -3.53 -17.12 -29.20
N LEU A 247 -2.41 -16.41 -29.36
CA LEU A 247 -2.38 -15.11 -30.03
C LEU A 247 -2.88 -15.21 -31.47
N PHE A 248 -2.43 -16.22 -32.24
CA PHE A 248 -2.91 -16.46 -33.59
C PHE A 248 -4.41 -16.81 -33.62
N GLN A 249 -4.89 -17.62 -32.67
CA GLN A 249 -6.30 -17.94 -32.55
C GLN A 249 -7.15 -16.66 -32.37
N VAL A 250 -6.72 -15.73 -31.51
CA VAL A 250 -7.44 -14.45 -31.32
C VAL A 250 -7.41 -13.59 -32.58
N LEU A 251 -6.26 -13.49 -33.24
CA LEU A 251 -6.10 -12.73 -34.48
C LEU A 251 -6.98 -13.31 -35.62
N GLU A 252 -7.03 -14.63 -35.74
CA GLU A 252 -7.84 -15.32 -36.75
C GLU A 252 -9.34 -15.24 -36.44
N GLN A 253 -9.76 -15.62 -35.23
CA GLN A 253 -11.18 -15.76 -34.88
C GLN A 253 -11.83 -14.41 -34.51
N GLY A 254 -11.14 -13.58 -33.74
CA GLY A 254 -11.67 -12.30 -33.27
C GLY A 254 -11.66 -11.21 -34.34
N PHE A 255 -10.58 -11.14 -35.10
CA PHE A 255 -10.37 -10.08 -36.11
C PHE A 255 -10.50 -10.55 -37.56
N LYS A 256 -10.79 -11.84 -37.78
CA LYS A 256 -11.00 -12.42 -39.12
C LYS A 256 -9.80 -12.21 -40.05
N ILE A 257 -8.58 -12.20 -39.50
CA ILE A 257 -7.35 -12.08 -40.30
C ILE A 257 -7.17 -13.36 -41.10
N LYS A 258 -6.94 -13.21 -42.42
CA LYS A 258 -6.69 -14.35 -43.31
C LYS A 258 -5.42 -15.09 -42.92
N SER A 259 -5.43 -16.42 -43.04
CA SER A 259 -4.26 -17.26 -42.74
C SER A 259 -2.99 -16.86 -43.51
N SER A 260 -3.13 -16.36 -44.75
CA SER A 260 -2.02 -15.80 -45.54
C SER A 260 -1.33 -14.62 -44.83
N ASP A 261 -2.13 -13.73 -44.24
CA ASP A 261 -1.62 -12.53 -43.58
C ASP A 261 -1.07 -12.88 -42.20
N LEU A 262 -1.61 -13.92 -41.55
CA LEU A 262 -1.07 -14.46 -40.30
C LEU A 262 0.37 -14.99 -40.48
N GLN A 263 0.71 -15.57 -41.63
CA GLN A 263 2.10 -15.98 -41.90
C GLN A 263 3.07 -14.80 -41.94
N ILE A 264 2.60 -13.59 -42.26
CA ILE A 264 3.44 -12.38 -42.29
C ILE A 264 3.78 -11.94 -40.87
N ILE A 265 2.83 -11.95 -39.93
CA ILE A 265 3.06 -11.54 -38.53
C ILE A 265 3.74 -12.63 -37.69
N LYS A 266 3.66 -13.90 -38.12
CA LYS A 266 4.17 -15.05 -37.38
C LYS A 266 5.63 -14.94 -36.94
N PRO A 267 6.59 -14.49 -37.78
CA PRO A 267 7.97 -14.29 -37.37
C PRO A 267 8.12 -13.26 -36.24
N PHE A 268 7.37 -12.15 -36.30
CA PHE A 268 7.39 -11.12 -35.26
C PHE A 268 6.87 -11.67 -33.93
N ILE A 269 5.69 -12.29 -33.92
CA ILE A 269 5.09 -12.86 -32.70
C ILE A 269 6.04 -13.90 -32.08
N LYS A 270 6.53 -14.86 -32.88
CA LYS A 270 7.45 -15.90 -32.38
C LYS A 270 8.72 -15.35 -31.75
N GLN A 271 9.27 -14.25 -32.27
CA GLN A 271 10.52 -13.68 -31.78
C GLN A 271 10.33 -12.67 -30.65
N ARG A 272 9.21 -11.95 -30.61
CA ARG A 272 9.01 -10.82 -29.69
C ARG A 272 7.98 -11.07 -28.59
N ALA A 273 6.97 -11.93 -28.79
CA ALA A 273 5.87 -12.12 -27.85
C ALA A 273 6.35 -12.48 -26.43
N GLN A 274 7.41 -13.30 -26.30
CA GLN A 274 8.02 -13.63 -25.02
C GLN A 274 8.34 -12.38 -24.17
N ARG A 275 8.85 -11.30 -24.79
CA ARG A 275 9.21 -10.07 -24.07
C ARG A 275 7.97 -9.38 -23.48
N TYR A 276 6.87 -9.38 -24.22
CA TYR A 276 5.58 -8.85 -23.77
C TYR A 276 4.97 -9.74 -22.69
N ILE A 277 5.03 -11.07 -22.86
CA ILE A 277 4.44 -12.02 -21.92
C ILE A 277 5.12 -11.94 -20.55
N LEU A 278 6.45 -11.95 -20.51
CA LEU A 278 7.20 -11.94 -19.24
C LEU A 278 7.07 -10.64 -18.44
N SER A 279 6.93 -9.51 -19.12
CA SER A 279 6.75 -8.19 -18.51
C SER A 279 5.27 -7.82 -18.34
N LEU A 280 4.34 -8.71 -18.72
CA LEU A 280 2.90 -8.44 -18.80
C LEU A 280 2.56 -7.20 -19.66
N GLY A 281 3.37 -6.94 -20.69
CA GLY A 281 3.25 -5.80 -21.60
C GLY A 281 3.71 -4.47 -21.00
N ILE A 282 4.10 -4.45 -19.72
CA ILE A 282 4.61 -3.25 -19.06
C ILE A 282 5.91 -2.85 -19.75
N ASN A 283 6.07 -1.56 -20.01
CA ASN A 283 7.21 -0.98 -20.71
C ASN A 283 7.30 -1.31 -22.22
N PHE A 284 6.22 -1.82 -22.83
CA PHE A 284 6.13 -2.01 -24.29
C PHE A 284 5.02 -1.19 -24.95
N PHE A 285 4.05 -0.71 -24.17
CA PHE A 285 2.97 0.14 -24.63
C PHE A 285 3.01 1.51 -23.94
N GLN A 286 2.16 2.43 -24.40
CA GLN A 286 1.81 3.61 -23.61
C GLN A 286 1.31 3.17 -22.23
N PHE A 287 1.57 3.98 -21.21
CA PHE A 287 1.21 3.68 -19.83
C PHE A 287 -0.27 3.33 -19.69
N GLN A 288 -1.17 4.09 -20.30
CA GLN A 288 -2.61 3.84 -20.23
C GLN A 288 -3.02 2.49 -20.82
N THR A 289 -2.36 2.08 -21.91
CA THR A 289 -2.59 0.77 -22.52
C THR A 289 -2.07 -0.34 -21.62
N SER A 290 -0.87 -0.17 -21.04
CA SER A 290 -0.32 -1.14 -20.07
C SER A 290 -1.24 -1.27 -18.85
N PHE A 291 -1.74 -0.15 -18.32
CA PHE A 291 -2.71 -0.12 -17.23
C PHE A 291 -4.01 -0.83 -17.59
N TYR A 292 -4.57 -0.56 -18.77
CA TYR A 292 -5.77 -1.26 -19.24
C TYR A 292 -5.56 -2.79 -19.30
N ILE A 293 -4.44 -3.24 -19.85
CA ILE A 293 -4.10 -4.67 -19.97
C ILE A 293 -4.02 -5.32 -18.57
N ILE A 294 -3.27 -4.73 -17.65
CA ILE A 294 -3.13 -5.24 -16.28
C ILE A 294 -4.47 -5.23 -15.55
N ASN A 295 -5.29 -4.19 -15.75
CA ASN A 295 -6.62 -4.11 -15.17
C ASN A 295 -7.53 -5.24 -15.66
N GLN A 296 -7.56 -5.53 -16.97
CA GLN A 296 -8.34 -6.66 -17.51
C GLN A 296 -7.86 -8.02 -16.99
N MET A 297 -6.58 -8.13 -16.68
CA MET A 297 -5.98 -9.33 -16.11
C MET A 297 -6.36 -9.52 -14.62
N LEU A 298 -6.40 -8.45 -13.83
CA LEU A 298 -6.68 -8.50 -12.39
C LEU A 298 -8.17 -8.48 -12.03
N VAL A 299 -9.04 -7.91 -12.87
CA VAL A 299 -10.49 -7.82 -12.60
C VAL A 299 -11.18 -9.19 -12.62
N ASN A 300 -10.64 -10.18 -13.33
CA ASN A 300 -11.17 -11.54 -13.32
C ASN A 300 -10.02 -12.57 -13.26
N PRO A 301 -9.52 -12.91 -12.06
CA PRO A 301 -8.34 -13.75 -11.89
C PRO A 301 -8.44 -15.10 -12.62
N LYS A 302 -9.63 -15.73 -12.62
CA LYS A 302 -9.86 -17.04 -13.25
C LYS A 302 -9.62 -17.05 -14.75
N THR A 303 -9.90 -15.94 -15.43
CA THR A 303 -9.65 -15.76 -16.88
C THR A 303 -8.58 -14.70 -17.12
N GLY A 304 -7.81 -14.33 -16.10
CA GLY A 304 -6.95 -13.15 -16.13
C GLY A 304 -5.86 -13.27 -17.18
N TYR A 305 -5.24 -14.45 -17.25
CA TYR A 305 -4.19 -14.73 -18.23
C TYR A 305 -4.74 -14.81 -19.66
N ASP A 306 -5.93 -15.39 -19.84
CA ASP A 306 -6.60 -15.42 -21.14
C ASP A 306 -6.94 -14.00 -21.61
N ASN A 307 -7.42 -13.14 -20.71
CA ASN A 307 -7.69 -11.74 -20.98
C ASN A 307 -6.42 -10.97 -21.33
N PHE A 308 -5.29 -11.30 -20.68
CA PHE A 308 -3.98 -10.74 -21.02
C PHE A 308 -3.57 -11.11 -22.45
N ILE A 309 -3.62 -12.39 -22.83
CA ILE A 309 -3.28 -12.85 -24.19
C ILE A 309 -4.20 -12.22 -25.24
N LYS A 310 -5.51 -12.13 -24.97
CA LYS A 310 -6.48 -11.44 -25.83
C LYS A 310 -6.14 -9.96 -26.01
N SER A 311 -5.79 -9.26 -24.92
CA SER A 311 -5.42 -7.86 -24.97
C SER A 311 -4.11 -7.64 -25.75
N LEU A 312 -3.15 -8.56 -25.62
CA LEU A 312 -1.91 -8.52 -26.38
C LEU A 312 -2.17 -8.73 -27.89
N ALA A 313 -3.04 -9.67 -28.27
CA ALA A 313 -3.46 -9.87 -29.66
C ALA A 313 -4.18 -8.63 -30.22
N VAL A 314 -5.04 -7.98 -29.44
CA VAL A 314 -5.68 -6.70 -29.82
C VAL A 314 -4.63 -5.63 -30.14
N CYS A 315 -3.59 -5.51 -29.31
CA CYS A 315 -2.52 -4.54 -29.53
C CYS A 315 -1.75 -4.82 -30.83
N PHE A 316 -1.47 -6.09 -31.12
CA PHE A 316 -0.83 -6.48 -32.38
C PHE A 316 -1.74 -6.26 -33.60
N TYR A 317 -3.05 -6.51 -33.47
CA TYR A 317 -4.03 -6.23 -34.52
C TYR A 317 -4.07 -4.74 -34.90
N GLN A 318 -4.05 -3.84 -33.91
CA GLN A 318 -4.07 -2.40 -34.19
C GLN A 318 -2.87 -1.92 -35.02
N GLN A 319 -1.75 -2.64 -34.98
CA GLN A 319 -0.54 -2.33 -35.73
C GLN A 319 -0.24 -3.34 -36.82
N PHE A 320 -1.25 -4.10 -37.25
CA PHE A 320 -1.06 -5.19 -38.19
C PHE A 320 -0.47 -4.74 -39.54
N GLU A 321 -0.95 -3.62 -40.07
CA GLU A 321 -0.44 -3.08 -41.33
C GLU A 321 0.99 -2.53 -41.19
N ASP A 322 1.33 -1.91 -40.06
CA ASP A 322 2.71 -1.49 -39.78
C ASP A 322 3.65 -2.70 -39.62
N ILE A 323 3.19 -3.77 -38.96
CA ILE A 323 3.94 -5.03 -38.84
C ILE A 323 4.25 -5.61 -40.23
N LYS A 324 3.29 -5.59 -41.16
CA LYS A 324 3.50 -6.03 -42.55
C LYS A 324 4.57 -5.19 -43.25
N VAL A 325 4.51 -3.86 -43.11
CA VAL A 325 5.44 -2.93 -43.76
C VAL A 325 6.86 -3.07 -43.20
N PHE A 326 7.00 -3.23 -41.89
CA PHE A 326 8.29 -3.25 -41.19
C PHE A 326 8.78 -4.66 -40.83
N ILE A 327 8.34 -5.72 -41.53
CA ILE A 327 8.62 -7.11 -41.15
C ILE A 327 10.12 -7.43 -40.99
N ASN A 328 10.98 -6.71 -41.72
CA ASN A 328 12.44 -6.87 -41.66
C ASN A 328 13.12 -6.03 -40.55
N SER A 329 12.36 -5.22 -39.80
CA SER A 329 12.85 -4.34 -38.73
C SER A 329 11.96 -4.45 -37.49
N LEU A 330 12.25 -5.44 -36.66
CA LEU A 330 11.48 -5.72 -35.43
C LEU A 330 11.49 -4.54 -34.45
N GLU A 331 12.58 -3.77 -34.41
CA GLU A 331 12.70 -2.57 -33.57
C GLU A 331 11.75 -1.46 -34.04
N ASP A 332 11.63 -1.26 -35.36
CA ASP A 332 10.67 -0.29 -35.90
C ASP A 332 9.23 -0.74 -35.62
N ILE A 333 8.93 -2.03 -35.70
CA ILE A 333 7.62 -2.58 -35.31
C ILE A 333 7.30 -2.26 -33.84
N GLU A 334 8.20 -2.58 -32.91
CA GLU A 334 8.00 -2.30 -31.48
C GLU A 334 7.85 -0.79 -31.24
N ALA A 335 8.60 0.04 -31.97
CA ALA A 335 8.45 1.49 -31.91
C ALA A 335 7.07 1.96 -32.42
N GLN A 336 6.51 1.35 -33.48
CA GLN A 336 5.14 1.65 -33.92
C GLN A 336 4.11 1.21 -32.88
N ILE A 337 4.26 0.00 -32.32
CA ILE A 337 3.41 -0.51 -31.24
C ILE A 337 3.36 0.45 -30.05
N LEU A 338 4.52 0.85 -29.52
CA LEU A 338 4.61 1.79 -28.41
C LEU A 338 3.96 3.14 -28.72
N ARG A 339 4.06 3.61 -29.97
CA ARG A 339 3.63 4.95 -30.37
C ARG A 339 2.15 5.05 -30.73
N ASN A 340 1.58 3.99 -31.27
CA ASN A 340 0.29 4.04 -31.97
C ASN A 340 -0.82 3.22 -31.28
N VAL A 341 -0.49 2.25 -30.42
CA VAL A 341 -1.50 1.48 -29.68
C VAL A 341 -2.08 2.30 -28.54
N LYS A 342 -3.38 2.61 -28.63
CA LYS A 342 -4.10 3.44 -27.66
C LYS A 342 -5.04 2.60 -26.80
N SER A 343 -5.13 2.91 -25.51
CA SER A 343 -6.01 2.21 -24.56
C SER A 343 -7.48 2.24 -24.98
N THR A 344 -8.00 3.39 -25.44
CA THR A 344 -9.40 3.54 -25.86
C THR A 344 -9.77 2.63 -27.02
N GLN A 345 -8.85 2.43 -27.96
CA GLN A 345 -9.06 1.52 -29.09
C GLN A 345 -8.89 0.07 -28.64
N CYS A 346 -7.94 -0.21 -27.73
CA CYS A 346 -7.73 -1.53 -27.15
C CYS A 346 -8.99 -2.01 -26.41
N GLU A 347 -9.62 -1.14 -25.64
CA GLU A 347 -10.88 -1.41 -24.94
C GLU A 347 -12.01 -1.78 -25.91
N LYS A 348 -12.19 -0.99 -26.97
CA LYS A 348 -13.19 -1.24 -28.00
C LYS A 348 -12.98 -2.58 -28.71
N ASP A 349 -11.75 -2.84 -29.14
CA ASP A 349 -11.40 -4.03 -29.92
C ASP A 349 -11.36 -5.29 -29.05
N PHE A 350 -11.03 -5.17 -27.75
CA PHE A 350 -11.05 -6.28 -26.80
C PHE A 350 -12.43 -6.93 -26.69
N LEU A 351 -13.52 -6.16 -26.83
CA LEU A 351 -14.89 -6.68 -26.82
C LEU A 351 -15.12 -7.74 -27.91
N LEU A 352 -14.44 -7.63 -29.06
CA LEU A 352 -14.53 -8.60 -30.17
C LEU A 352 -13.89 -9.96 -29.82
N THR A 353 -13.02 -9.98 -28.80
CA THR A 353 -12.28 -11.18 -28.40
C THR A 353 -12.90 -11.92 -27.21
N LYS A 354 -13.91 -11.32 -26.55
CA LYS A 354 -14.50 -11.86 -25.31
C LYS A 354 -15.03 -13.29 -25.46
N ASN A 355 -15.65 -13.59 -26.60
CA ASN A 355 -16.26 -14.90 -26.86
C ASN A 355 -15.26 -16.00 -27.27
N ILE A 356 -13.97 -15.66 -27.44
CA ILE A 356 -12.95 -16.64 -27.80
C ILE A 356 -12.56 -17.40 -26.54
N MET A 357 -12.76 -18.71 -26.53
CA MET A 357 -12.31 -19.57 -25.44
C MET A 357 -11.03 -20.29 -25.88
N PHE A 358 -10.00 -20.24 -25.03
CA PHE A 358 -8.82 -21.07 -25.23
C PHE A 358 -9.13 -22.48 -24.79
N ILE A 359 -8.78 -23.46 -25.64
CA ILE A 359 -8.90 -24.86 -25.26
C ILE A 359 -7.90 -25.10 -24.12
N PRO A 360 -8.35 -25.58 -22.94
CA PRO A 360 -7.42 -25.90 -21.88
C PRO A 360 -6.47 -26.97 -22.39
N HIS A 361 -5.20 -26.64 -22.58
CA HIS A 361 -4.19 -27.66 -22.81
C HIS A 361 -4.24 -28.64 -21.63
N LYS A 362 -4.20 -29.95 -21.92
CA LYS A 362 -4.09 -31.00 -20.90
C LYS A 362 -2.82 -30.72 -20.09
N ARG A 363 -2.96 -29.92 -19.03
CA ARG A 363 -1.88 -29.53 -18.16
C ARG A 363 -1.40 -30.81 -17.49
N VAL A 364 -0.14 -31.20 -17.70
CA VAL A 364 0.57 -32.07 -16.77
C VAL A 364 0.72 -31.24 -15.50
N THR A 365 -0.31 -31.25 -14.66
CA THR A 365 -0.36 -30.48 -13.43
C THR A 365 0.56 -31.14 -12.42
N GLN A 366 1.82 -30.73 -12.40
CA GLN A 366 2.47 -30.56 -11.10
C GLN A 366 1.84 -29.32 -10.47
N SER A 367 0.64 -29.48 -9.92
CA SER A 367 0.04 -28.40 -9.13
C SER A 367 0.87 -28.29 -7.86
N VAL A 368 1.84 -27.39 -7.84
CA VAL A 368 2.28 -26.79 -6.59
C VAL A 368 1.09 -25.96 -6.15
N VAL A 369 0.18 -26.59 -5.38
CA VAL A 369 -0.95 -25.86 -4.79
C VAL A 369 -0.33 -24.94 -3.76
N ILE A 370 -0.17 -23.67 -4.12
CA ILE A 370 0.04 -22.59 -3.17
C ILE A 370 -1.25 -22.48 -2.35
N SER A 371 -1.39 -23.35 -1.35
CA SER A 371 -2.55 -23.35 -0.47
C SER A 371 -2.41 -22.17 0.48
N ARG A 372 -3.06 -21.05 0.14
CA ARG A 372 -3.32 -19.98 1.10
C ARG A 372 -3.99 -20.62 2.32
N SER A 373 -3.41 -20.46 3.50
CA SER A 373 -3.92 -21.01 4.75
C SER A 373 -5.20 -20.29 5.18
N THR A 374 -6.27 -20.47 4.42
CA THR A 374 -7.60 -20.02 4.80
C THR A 374 -8.24 -21.18 5.57
N ASP A 375 -8.43 -20.97 6.87
CA ASP A 375 -9.21 -21.81 7.78
C ASP A 375 -8.84 -23.31 7.86
N LYS A 376 -8.03 -23.65 8.86
CA LYS A 376 -8.16 -24.93 9.58
C LYS A 376 -9.50 -24.95 10.33
N LYS A 377 -10.62 -25.00 9.63
CA LYS A 377 -11.91 -25.36 10.24
C LYS A 377 -11.95 -26.87 10.41
N GLN A 378 -12.05 -27.28 11.67
CA GLN A 378 -12.49 -28.62 12.07
C GLN A 378 -13.86 -28.87 11.40
N SER A 379 -13.84 -29.63 10.31
CA SER A 379 -15.03 -30.12 9.64
C SER A 379 -14.86 -31.62 9.50
N ASN A 380 -15.61 -32.37 10.30
CA ASN A 380 -15.78 -33.80 10.17
C ASN A 380 -16.06 -34.16 8.71
N GLN A 381 -15.22 -35.04 8.15
CA GLN A 381 -15.39 -35.60 6.83
C GLN A 381 -16.70 -36.39 6.77
N ILE A 382 -17.65 -35.92 5.96
CA ILE A 382 -18.62 -36.78 5.28
C ILE A 382 -18.11 -36.91 3.84
N GLN A 383 -17.66 -38.11 3.49
CA GLN A 383 -17.29 -38.44 2.11
C GLN A 383 -18.53 -38.55 1.22
N PRO A 384 -18.46 -38.12 -0.05
CA PRO A 384 -19.25 -38.71 -1.10
C PRO A 384 -18.37 -39.66 -1.93
N GLU A 385 -18.74 -40.94 -1.92
CA GLU A 385 -18.32 -41.95 -2.87
C GLU A 385 -18.74 -41.53 -4.30
N HIS A 386 -17.78 -41.41 -5.24
CA HIS A 386 -17.90 -41.92 -6.62
C HIS A 386 -16.72 -41.48 -7.47
N ASN A 387 -15.83 -42.43 -7.80
CA ASN A 387 -15.49 -42.83 -9.18
C ASN A 387 -14.26 -43.74 -9.14
N ARG A 388 -14.53 -45.05 -9.25
CA ARG A 388 -13.58 -46.04 -9.75
C ARG A 388 -13.49 -45.85 -11.25
N ASP A 389 -12.28 -45.75 -11.81
CA ASP A 389 -11.78 -46.77 -12.73
C ASP A 389 -10.43 -46.43 -13.40
N LEU A 390 -9.68 -47.51 -13.64
CA LEU A 390 -8.55 -47.72 -14.56
C LEU A 390 -7.15 -47.25 -14.13
N LYS A 391 -6.48 -48.12 -13.36
CA LYS A 391 -5.01 -48.27 -13.35
C LYS A 391 -4.58 -49.12 -14.56
N ILE A 392 -3.68 -48.57 -15.38
CA ILE A 392 -2.83 -49.35 -16.30
C ILE A 392 -1.40 -49.25 -15.74
N GLU A 393 -0.87 -50.39 -15.31
CA GLU A 393 0.54 -50.55 -14.92
C GLU A 393 1.41 -50.66 -16.17
N VAL A 394 2.48 -49.85 -16.23
CA VAL A 394 3.62 -50.09 -17.12
C VAL A 394 4.84 -50.31 -16.23
N GLN A 395 5.26 -51.57 -16.16
CA GLN A 395 6.52 -52.00 -15.53
C GLN A 395 7.69 -51.65 -16.46
N ILE A 396 8.70 -50.95 -15.92
CA ILE A 396 10.02 -50.85 -16.53
C ILE A 396 11.03 -51.49 -15.57
N LYS A 397 11.59 -52.62 -16.00
CA LYS A 397 12.74 -53.31 -15.39
C LYS A 397 14.02 -52.49 -15.61
N PRO A 398 14.96 -52.45 -14.66
CA PRO A 398 16.36 -52.20 -14.98
C PRO A 398 17.14 -53.53 -15.09
N GLU A 399 17.87 -53.68 -16.18
CA GLU A 399 18.83 -54.77 -16.42
C GLU A 399 20.11 -54.58 -15.60
N GLN A 400 20.57 -55.68 -15.02
CA GLN A 400 21.92 -55.90 -14.51
C GLN A 400 22.80 -56.56 -15.58
N SER A 401 24.09 -56.26 -15.56
CA SER A 401 25.26 -57.18 -15.69
C SER A 401 26.50 -56.31 -16.00
N VAL A 402 27.72 -56.53 -15.50
CA VAL A 402 28.58 -57.74 -15.38
C VAL A 402 29.66 -57.38 -14.31
N SER A 403 29.81 -58.13 -13.19
CA SER A 403 30.81 -59.19 -12.87
C SER A 403 32.27 -58.68 -12.73
N GLU A 404 33.23 -59.23 -11.99
CA GLU A 404 33.45 -60.34 -11.04
C GLU A 404 34.94 -60.20 -10.63
N PHE A 405 35.35 -60.49 -9.40
CA PHE A 405 36.29 -61.58 -8.98
C PHE A 405 36.97 -61.07 -7.70
N ALA A 406 37.41 -61.85 -6.72
CA ALA A 406 37.08 -63.16 -6.17
C ALA A 406 37.81 -63.22 -4.81
N ALA A 407 37.27 -63.98 -3.88
CA ALA A 407 37.87 -64.24 -2.57
C ALA A 407 38.84 -65.46 -2.61
N VAL A 408 39.55 -65.61 -1.48
CA VAL A 408 40.01 -66.87 -0.82
C VAL A 408 41.55 -67.04 -0.72
N GLN A 409 41.93 -67.55 0.48
CA GLN A 409 43.24 -68.03 0.99
C GLN A 409 44.07 -66.98 1.76
N ASP A 410 44.69 -67.24 2.93
CA ASP A 410 44.84 -68.45 3.74
C ASP A 410 45.32 -68.07 5.17
N LYS A 411 45.12 -68.98 6.12
CA LYS A 411 45.72 -68.95 7.49
C LYS A 411 47.21 -69.32 7.42
N ALA A 412 48.06 -68.67 8.25
CA ALA A 412 49.03 -69.32 9.16
C ALA A 412 50.10 -68.35 9.73
N LEU A 413 50.53 -68.64 10.99
CA LEU A 413 51.83 -68.30 11.63
C LEU A 413 52.04 -66.84 12.08
N GLN A 414 52.65 -66.49 13.21
CA GLN A 414 53.09 -67.13 14.46
C GLN A 414 53.57 -65.97 15.37
N GLU A 415 53.44 -66.11 16.69
CA GLU A 415 54.08 -65.20 17.69
C GLU A 415 55.62 -65.16 17.56
N PRO A 416 56.29 -64.15 18.16
CA PRO A 416 56.94 -64.48 19.44
C PRO A 416 56.95 -63.35 20.51
N LYS A 417 56.64 -63.76 21.74
CA LYS A 417 57.28 -63.45 23.04
C LYS A 417 57.87 -62.04 23.26
N ARG A 418 57.27 -61.32 24.22
CA ARG A 418 58.01 -60.65 25.31
C ARG A 418 57.31 -60.89 26.66
N LYS A 419 58.03 -61.58 27.54
CA LYS A 419 57.78 -61.60 28.98
C LYS A 419 58.33 -60.30 29.57
N SER A 420 57.53 -59.60 30.38
CA SER A 420 58.06 -58.72 31.43
C SER A 420 57.01 -58.46 32.51
N VAL A 421 57.25 -59.13 33.64
CA VAL A 421 57.09 -58.66 35.03
C VAL A 421 55.75 -58.03 35.42
N GLU A 422 54.93 -58.84 36.10
CA GLU A 422 53.90 -58.36 37.03
C GLU A 422 54.55 -57.45 38.09
N VAL A 423 54.19 -56.17 38.07
CA VAL A 423 54.25 -55.31 39.25
C VAL A 423 52.81 -55.16 39.72
N LYS A 424 52.50 -55.72 40.89
CA LYS A 424 51.26 -55.45 41.63
C LYS A 424 51.21 -53.95 41.92
N ALA A 425 50.57 -53.18 41.04
CA ALA A 425 50.14 -51.82 41.31
C ALA A 425 48.83 -51.87 42.12
N THR A 426 48.80 -51.09 43.18
CA THR A 426 47.72 -50.89 44.15
C THR A 426 46.38 -50.59 43.48
N ILE A 427 45.41 -51.47 43.71
CA ILE A 427 44.05 -51.49 43.12
C ILE A 427 43.16 -50.34 43.66
N GLU A 428 43.49 -49.76 44.81
CA GLU A 428 42.61 -48.78 45.49
C GLU A 428 42.50 -47.40 44.79
N VAL A 429 43.57 -46.91 44.14
CA VAL A 429 43.55 -45.57 43.51
C VAL A 429 42.77 -45.55 42.20
N ASP A 430 42.77 -46.67 41.47
CA ASP A 430 41.96 -46.81 40.26
C ASP A 430 40.48 -47.06 40.59
N GLU A 431 40.16 -47.70 41.73
CA GLU A 431 38.79 -47.80 42.23
C GLU A 431 38.21 -46.44 42.63
N GLU A 432 38.97 -45.61 43.36
CA GLU A 432 38.52 -44.25 43.70
C GLU A 432 38.33 -43.36 42.47
N LYS A 433 39.23 -43.45 41.49
CA LYS A 433 39.09 -42.71 40.22
C LYS A 433 37.87 -43.18 39.42
N THR A 434 37.55 -44.47 39.48
CA THR A 434 36.38 -45.04 38.82
C THR A 434 35.09 -44.65 39.55
N ASN A 435 35.11 -44.62 40.89
CA ASN A 435 34.01 -44.14 41.73
C ASN A 435 33.76 -42.64 41.54
N LEU A 436 34.81 -41.83 41.41
CA LEU A 436 34.68 -40.40 41.13
C LEU A 436 34.09 -40.15 39.73
N LYS A 437 34.50 -40.94 38.73
CA LYS A 437 33.90 -40.89 37.38
C LYS A 437 32.43 -41.30 37.39
N GLN A 438 32.06 -42.36 38.12
CA GLN A 438 30.67 -42.77 38.28
C GLN A 438 29.84 -41.71 39.03
N TYR A 439 30.44 -41.03 40.00
CA TYR A 439 29.80 -39.91 40.70
C TYR A 439 29.56 -38.72 39.78
N ILE A 440 30.54 -38.34 38.95
CA ILE A 440 30.40 -37.27 37.94
C ILE A 440 29.28 -37.62 36.94
N ILE A 441 29.24 -38.86 36.43
CA ILE A 441 28.18 -39.31 35.52
C ILE A 441 26.80 -39.20 36.20
N LYS A 442 26.67 -39.60 37.47
CA LYS A 442 25.40 -39.46 38.21
C LYS A 442 24.99 -38.00 38.40
N VAL A 443 25.93 -37.09 38.65
CA VAL A 443 25.65 -35.65 38.76
C VAL A 443 25.21 -35.07 37.40
N GLU A 444 25.85 -35.46 36.30
CA GLU A 444 25.48 -35.04 34.95
C GLU A 444 24.10 -35.56 34.54
N GLU A 445 23.78 -36.82 34.84
CA GLU A 445 22.46 -37.41 34.62
C GLU A 445 21.38 -36.68 35.43
N THR A 446 21.68 -36.34 36.68
CA THR A 446 20.75 -35.59 37.55
C THR A 446 20.52 -34.16 37.04
N LEU A 447 21.55 -33.49 36.54
CA LEU A 447 21.45 -32.16 35.94
C LEU A 447 20.68 -32.18 34.61
N MET A 448 20.91 -33.18 33.75
CA MET A 448 20.12 -33.34 32.52
C MET A 448 18.66 -33.65 32.81
N LEU A 449 18.37 -34.49 33.82
CA LEU A 449 17.01 -34.77 34.25
C LEU A 449 16.31 -33.49 34.76
N LYS A 450 17.01 -32.67 35.55
CA LYS A 450 16.52 -31.36 36.01
C LYS A 450 16.23 -30.42 34.83
N HIS A 451 17.13 -30.33 33.86
CA HIS A 451 16.92 -29.48 32.68
C HIS A 451 15.72 -29.94 31.84
N LYS A 452 15.57 -31.26 31.66
CA LYS A 452 14.41 -31.85 30.98
C LYS A 452 13.10 -31.53 31.71
N LEU A 453 13.06 -31.68 33.03
CA LEU A 453 11.87 -31.38 33.84
C LEU A 453 11.52 -29.89 33.87
N VAL A 454 12.52 -29.00 33.92
CA VAL A 454 12.29 -27.55 33.83
C VAL A 454 11.72 -27.18 32.46
N THR A 455 12.23 -27.79 31.39
CA THR A 455 11.72 -27.59 30.03
C THR A 455 10.28 -28.09 29.90
N GLU A 456 9.98 -29.24 30.50
CA GLU A 456 8.65 -29.85 30.52
C GLU A 456 7.64 -29.01 31.33
N LEU A 457 8.05 -28.46 32.49
CA LEU A 457 7.28 -27.50 33.27
C LEU A 457 7.03 -26.20 32.52
N GLN A 458 8.04 -25.64 31.84
CA GLN A 458 7.89 -24.43 31.03
C GLN A 458 6.93 -24.64 29.86
N ASN A 459 6.99 -25.80 29.20
CA ASN A 459 6.05 -26.16 28.14
C ASN A 459 4.64 -26.36 28.69
N ARG A 460 4.49 -26.96 29.88
CA ARG A 460 3.19 -27.15 30.52
C ARG A 460 2.57 -25.84 31.02
N ILE A 461 3.38 -24.89 31.51
CA ILE A 461 2.94 -23.54 31.85
C ILE A 461 2.47 -22.80 30.60
N LYS A 462 3.19 -22.92 29.48
CA LYS A 462 2.76 -22.37 28.18
C LYS A 462 1.46 -23.01 27.68
N GLU A 463 1.28 -24.31 27.87
CA GLU A 463 0.02 -24.99 27.52
C GLU A 463 -1.16 -24.51 28.38
N LEU A 464 -0.94 -24.32 29.69
CA LEU A 464 -1.97 -23.80 30.60
C LEU A 464 -2.30 -22.33 30.35
N GLN A 465 -1.31 -21.51 29.96
CA GLN A 465 -1.52 -20.09 29.60
C GLN A 465 -2.24 -19.93 28.26
N ASN A 466 -2.15 -20.91 27.36
CA ASN A 466 -2.83 -20.90 26.06
C ASN A 466 -4.26 -21.47 26.10
N GLN A 467 -4.71 -22.01 27.23
CA GLN A 467 -6.11 -22.39 27.41
C GLN A 467 -6.90 -21.17 27.86
N GLN A 468 -7.72 -20.61 26.97
CA GLN A 468 -8.69 -19.56 27.34
C GLN A 468 -9.62 -20.08 28.44
N PRO A 469 -9.88 -19.29 29.50
CA PRO A 469 -10.82 -19.67 30.54
C PRO A 469 -12.23 -19.66 29.97
N GLN A 470 -12.71 -20.80 29.48
CA GLN A 470 -14.13 -21.01 29.24
C GLN A 470 -14.80 -21.25 30.58
N ILE A 471 -15.32 -20.17 31.17
CA ILE A 471 -16.21 -20.22 32.33
C ILE A 471 -17.52 -20.85 31.85
N ASN A 472 -17.58 -22.19 31.87
CA ASN A 472 -18.81 -22.94 31.74
C ASN A 472 -19.20 -23.46 33.14
N ASN A 473 -20.18 -22.78 33.73
CA ASN A 473 -20.56 -22.80 35.14
C ASN A 473 -21.16 -24.13 35.68
N ASN A 474 -20.88 -25.31 35.12
CA ASN A 474 -21.60 -26.53 35.53
C ASN A 474 -20.78 -27.84 35.64
N ASN A 475 -19.45 -27.80 35.75
CA ASN A 475 -18.66 -29.03 35.90
C ASN A 475 -17.76 -29.02 37.15
N SER A 476 -18.32 -29.40 38.30
CA SER A 476 -17.59 -29.59 39.58
C SER A 476 -16.52 -30.70 39.53
N ASN A 477 -16.38 -31.40 38.40
CA ASN A 477 -15.41 -32.46 38.21
C ASN A 477 -14.06 -31.95 37.67
N VAL A 478 -14.04 -30.78 37.00
CA VAL A 478 -12.80 -30.20 36.45
C VAL A 478 -11.97 -29.56 37.55
N ASP A 479 -12.61 -28.87 38.50
CA ASP A 479 -11.91 -28.29 39.65
C ASP A 479 -11.26 -29.36 40.53
N LYS A 480 -11.90 -30.53 40.67
CA LYS A 480 -11.34 -31.64 41.46
C LYS A 480 -10.07 -32.22 40.82
N GLN A 481 -10.06 -32.34 39.50
CA GLN A 481 -8.89 -32.79 38.75
C GLN A 481 -7.77 -31.76 38.76
N LEU A 482 -8.10 -30.47 38.69
CA LEU A 482 -7.12 -29.38 38.76
C LEU A 482 -6.49 -29.28 40.16
N ILE A 483 -7.29 -29.48 41.21
CA ILE A 483 -6.83 -29.51 42.61
C ILE A 483 -5.92 -30.72 42.83
N GLU A 484 -6.32 -31.93 42.39
CA GLU A 484 -5.46 -33.13 42.50
C GLU A 484 -4.14 -32.96 41.74
N THR A 485 -4.18 -32.34 40.56
CA THR A 485 -2.96 -32.12 39.76
C THR A 485 -2.04 -31.08 40.42
N ASN A 486 -2.61 -30.01 40.99
CA ASN A 486 -1.85 -29.02 41.76
C ASN A 486 -1.29 -29.60 43.06
N GLU A 487 -2.01 -30.51 43.71
CA GLU A 487 -1.56 -31.16 44.93
C GLU A 487 -0.44 -32.18 44.66
N GLN A 488 -0.50 -32.89 43.53
CA GLN A 488 0.63 -33.71 43.05
C GLN A 488 1.86 -32.88 42.70
N LEU A 489 1.69 -31.70 42.10
CA LEU A 489 2.77 -30.76 41.83
C LEU A 489 3.40 -30.24 43.14
N ARG A 490 2.60 -29.89 44.14
CA ARG A 490 3.09 -29.46 45.46
C ARG A 490 3.88 -30.56 46.17
N LYS A 491 3.41 -31.81 46.11
CA LYS A 491 4.16 -32.97 46.65
C LYS A 491 5.50 -33.16 45.95
N ARG A 492 5.55 -33.05 44.63
CA ARG A 492 6.82 -33.15 43.87
C ARG A 492 7.78 -32.01 44.20
N ILE A 493 7.27 -30.79 44.38
CA ILE A 493 8.10 -29.64 44.80
C ILE A 493 8.71 -29.91 46.19
N GLN A 494 7.92 -30.40 47.15
CA GLN A 494 8.43 -30.79 48.47
C GLN A 494 9.46 -31.93 48.41
N GLU A 495 9.26 -32.93 47.55
CA GLU A 495 10.25 -33.99 47.32
C GLU A 495 11.57 -33.43 46.78
N TYR A 496 11.51 -32.44 45.89
CA TYR A 496 12.71 -31.77 45.39
C TYR A 496 13.38 -30.85 46.41
N GLU A 497 12.63 -30.18 47.28
CA GLU A 497 13.19 -29.41 48.40
C GLU A 497 13.95 -30.31 49.38
N ILE A 498 13.42 -31.51 49.65
CA ILE A 498 14.10 -32.53 50.47
C ILE A 498 15.39 -33.01 49.78
N GLN A 499 15.37 -33.25 48.46
CA GLN A 499 16.56 -33.65 47.71
C GLN A 499 17.62 -32.54 47.65
N ILE A 500 17.22 -31.27 47.54
CA ILE A 500 18.13 -30.13 47.59
C ILE A 500 18.76 -30.02 48.98
N SER A 501 17.97 -30.16 50.04
CA SER A 501 18.48 -30.16 51.42
C SER A 501 19.47 -31.30 51.68
N GLN A 502 19.21 -32.50 51.12
CA GLN A 502 20.15 -33.63 51.18
C GLN A 502 21.45 -33.36 50.41
N LEU A 503 21.39 -32.67 49.26
CA LEU A 503 22.58 -32.27 48.51
C LEU A 503 23.39 -31.19 49.25
N GLU A 504 22.74 -30.26 49.93
CA GLU A 504 23.40 -29.27 50.79
C GLU A 504 24.10 -29.93 52.00
N GLU A 505 23.49 -30.96 52.58
CA GLU A 505 24.08 -31.75 53.65
C GLU A 505 25.27 -32.61 53.15
N GLN A 506 25.19 -33.14 51.93
CA GLN A 506 26.32 -33.78 51.25
C GLN A 506 27.45 -32.79 50.94
N ASN A 507 27.13 -31.53 50.64
CA ASN A 507 28.14 -30.49 50.41
C ASN A 507 28.89 -30.13 51.71
N LYS A 508 28.21 -30.15 52.86
CA LYS A 508 28.87 -30.07 54.18
C LYS A 508 29.82 -31.26 54.41
N TYR A 509 29.44 -32.44 53.96
CA TYR A 509 30.29 -33.64 54.01
C TYR A 509 31.52 -33.50 53.09
N SER A 510 31.37 -32.90 51.90
CA SER A 510 32.49 -32.61 50.98
C SER A 510 33.49 -31.62 51.58
N ASN A 511 33.01 -30.56 52.24
CA ASN A 511 33.88 -29.59 52.91
C ASN A 511 34.65 -30.24 54.07
N LYS A 512 34.00 -31.12 54.84
CA LYS A 512 34.67 -31.91 55.88
C LYS A 512 35.72 -32.87 55.32
N LEU A 513 35.43 -33.50 54.18
CA LEU A 513 36.38 -34.36 53.47
C LEU A 513 37.62 -33.58 52.96
N GLN A 514 37.45 -32.29 52.64
CA GLN A 514 38.53 -31.41 52.25
C GLN A 514 39.39 -30.98 53.45
N GLU A 515 38.78 -30.72 54.61
CA GLU A 515 39.49 -30.51 55.87
C GLU A 515 40.28 -31.76 56.28
N ASP A 516 39.66 -32.95 56.23
CA ASP A 516 40.31 -34.23 56.55
C ASP A 516 41.49 -34.55 55.60
N ALA A 517 41.36 -34.21 54.31
CA ALA A 517 42.44 -34.35 53.34
C ALA A 517 43.60 -33.37 53.60
N GLN A 518 43.28 -32.14 54.03
CA GLN A 518 44.28 -31.14 54.39
C GLN A 518 45.04 -31.56 55.66
N ASP A 519 44.34 -32.10 56.66
CA ASP A 519 44.95 -32.64 57.89
C ASP A 519 45.81 -33.89 57.60
N MET A 520 45.39 -34.73 56.66
CA MET A 520 46.20 -35.87 56.21
C MET A 520 47.49 -35.42 55.51
N VAL A 521 47.43 -34.37 54.66
CA VAL A 521 48.62 -33.77 54.04
C VAL A 521 49.57 -33.20 55.09
N VAL A 522 49.05 -32.50 56.11
CA VAL A 522 49.85 -31.97 57.23
C VAL A 522 50.50 -33.10 58.03
N THR A 523 49.78 -34.21 58.25
CA THR A 523 50.28 -35.39 58.96
C THR A 523 51.40 -36.09 58.18
N ILE A 524 51.26 -36.25 56.87
CA ILE A 524 52.28 -36.83 55.99
C ILE A 524 53.52 -35.91 55.94
N GLN A 525 53.35 -34.60 55.84
CA GLN A 525 54.47 -33.65 55.86
C GLN A 525 55.23 -33.70 57.19
N LYS A 526 54.53 -33.85 58.31
CA LYS A 526 55.16 -34.02 59.62
C LYS A 526 55.93 -35.34 59.72
N SER A 527 55.34 -36.44 59.25
CA SER A 527 55.99 -37.75 59.18
C SER A 527 57.25 -37.73 58.31
N ASN A 528 57.19 -37.08 57.14
CA ASN A 528 58.37 -36.93 56.26
C ASN A 528 59.48 -36.15 56.95
N LYS A 529 59.14 -35.08 57.67
CA LYS A 529 60.13 -34.30 58.44
C LYS A 529 60.78 -35.10 59.56
N GLU A 530 60.02 -35.97 60.22
CA GLU A 530 60.54 -36.89 61.25
C GLU A 530 61.45 -37.96 60.64
N LEU A 531 61.10 -38.54 59.48
CA LEU A 531 61.93 -39.47 58.74
C LEU A 531 63.23 -38.82 58.24
N GLU A 532 63.17 -37.59 57.74
CA GLU A 532 64.34 -36.80 57.33
C GLU A 532 65.30 -36.56 58.52
N GLN A 533 64.76 -36.23 59.70
CA GLN A 533 65.57 -36.10 60.92
C GLN A 533 66.21 -37.42 61.36
N GLN A 534 65.49 -38.54 61.24
CA GLN A 534 66.05 -39.87 61.52
C GLN A 534 67.16 -40.24 60.54
N LEU A 535 66.94 -39.97 59.24
CA LEU A 535 67.94 -40.18 58.19
C LEU A 535 69.18 -39.33 58.44
N GLU A 536 69.02 -38.05 58.79
CA GLU A 536 70.13 -37.16 59.11
C GLU A 536 70.92 -37.64 60.34
N THR A 537 70.21 -38.15 61.35
CA THR A 537 70.84 -38.71 62.57
C THR A 537 71.64 -39.97 62.25
N SER A 538 71.10 -40.88 61.43
CA SER A 538 71.83 -42.08 60.97
C SER A 538 73.03 -41.70 60.10
N LEU A 539 72.91 -40.70 59.22
CA LEU A 539 74.04 -40.20 58.42
C LEU A 539 75.16 -39.62 59.27
N ARG A 540 74.82 -38.86 60.33
CA ARG A 540 75.81 -38.34 61.30
C ARG A 540 76.50 -39.48 62.06
N THR A 541 75.71 -40.45 62.55
CA THR A 541 76.24 -41.62 63.26
C THR A 541 77.20 -42.42 62.37
N ASN A 542 76.85 -42.61 61.10
CA ASN A 542 77.71 -43.28 60.12
C ASN A 542 79.01 -42.50 59.88
N LYS A 543 78.92 -41.17 59.76
CA LYS A 543 80.09 -40.29 59.62
C LYS A 543 81.02 -40.36 60.85
N ASP A 544 80.47 -40.41 62.06
CA ASP A 544 81.24 -40.54 63.29
C ASP A 544 81.91 -41.91 63.40
N LEU A 545 81.23 -42.99 62.98
CA LEU A 545 81.83 -44.33 62.88
C LEU A 545 82.99 -44.37 61.87
N TYR A 546 82.84 -43.71 60.72
CA TYR A 546 83.92 -43.57 59.75
C TYR A 546 85.14 -42.81 60.32
N ILE A 547 84.90 -41.77 61.12
CA ILE A 547 85.96 -41.04 61.82
C ILE A 547 86.64 -41.94 62.86
N GLN A 548 85.88 -42.72 63.63
CA GLN A 548 86.45 -43.69 64.58
C GLN A 548 87.30 -44.78 63.89
N ILE A 549 86.89 -45.29 62.73
CA ILE A 549 87.72 -46.21 61.92
C ILE A 549 89.01 -45.53 61.49
N LYS A 550 88.91 -44.27 61.02
CA LYS A 550 90.07 -43.50 60.59
C LYS A 550 91.04 -43.25 61.75
N ASP A 551 90.53 -42.95 62.93
CA ASP A 551 91.33 -42.70 64.13
C ASP A 551 91.95 -43.99 64.67
N LEU A 552 91.24 -45.13 64.64
CA LEU A 552 91.80 -46.45 64.95
C LEU A 552 92.94 -46.83 63.99
N LYS A 553 92.77 -46.58 62.68
CA LYS A 553 93.82 -46.77 61.68
C LYS A 553 95.02 -45.85 61.92
N ASN A 554 94.79 -44.60 62.31
CA ASN A 554 95.86 -43.65 62.61
C ASN A 554 96.60 -43.99 63.91
N GLN A 555 95.91 -44.50 64.94
CA GLN A 555 96.53 -44.98 66.17
C GLN A 555 97.36 -46.26 65.97
N SER A 556 97.07 -47.07 64.95
CA SER A 556 97.90 -48.23 64.60
C SER A 556 99.31 -47.85 64.10
N SER A 557 99.47 -46.61 63.63
CA SER A 557 100.72 -46.07 63.06
C SER A 557 101.73 -45.55 64.09
N GLN A 558 101.39 -45.51 65.39
CA GLN A 558 102.22 -44.84 66.43
C GLN A 558 102.53 -45.69 67.68
N ILE A 559 102.53 -47.01 67.60
CA ILE A 559 102.98 -47.87 68.72
C ILE A 559 104.50 -48.09 68.60
N GLN A 560 105.30 -47.31 69.35
CA GLN A 560 106.70 -47.63 69.61
C GLN A 560 106.81 -48.80 70.61
N PRO A 561 107.69 -49.79 70.40
CA PRO A 561 107.87 -50.90 71.32
C PRO A 561 108.74 -50.50 72.53
N PRO A 562 108.36 -50.86 73.78
CA PRO A 562 109.28 -50.79 74.91
C PRO A 562 110.06 -52.10 75.05
N SER A 563 111.39 -52.02 74.93
CA SER A 563 112.46 -52.86 75.51
C SER A 563 112.40 -54.42 75.41
N PRO A 564 113.57 -55.08 75.36
CA PRO A 564 113.71 -56.36 74.68
C PRO A 564 113.10 -57.52 75.48
N MET A 565 112.10 -58.18 74.88
CA MET A 565 111.62 -59.48 75.32
C MET A 565 111.86 -60.52 74.21
N THR A 566 112.20 -61.74 74.61
CA THR A 566 112.65 -62.84 73.76
C THR A 566 111.76 -63.16 72.53
N PRO A 567 112.35 -63.56 71.38
CA PRO A 567 111.72 -63.62 70.05
C PRO A 567 110.53 -64.57 69.88
N SER A 568 110.18 -65.38 70.89
CA SER A 568 108.99 -66.25 70.87
C SER A 568 107.72 -65.59 71.42
N ARG A 569 107.84 -64.56 72.29
CA ARG A 569 106.68 -63.86 72.89
C ARG A 569 106.21 -62.63 72.12
N GLU A 570 107.11 -61.97 71.39
CA GLU A 570 106.81 -60.75 70.63
C GLU A 570 105.90 -61.03 69.42
N LYS A 571 106.09 -62.19 68.77
CA LYS A 571 105.23 -62.62 67.67
C LYS A 571 103.79 -62.90 68.13
N ASN A 572 103.60 -63.52 69.29
CA ASN A 572 102.26 -63.78 69.84
C ASN A 572 101.58 -62.52 70.39
N TYR A 573 102.33 -61.55 70.92
CA TYR A 573 101.76 -60.28 71.39
C TYR A 573 101.33 -59.38 70.22
N GLN A 574 102.14 -59.28 69.16
CA GLN A 574 101.77 -58.55 67.94
C GLN A 574 100.60 -59.24 67.19
N ILE A 575 100.56 -60.56 67.16
CA ILE A 575 99.43 -61.31 66.57
C ILE A 575 98.15 -61.09 67.37
N ASN A 576 98.20 -61.06 68.71
CA ASN A 576 97.01 -60.80 69.53
C ASN A 576 96.51 -59.35 69.41
N ILE A 577 97.39 -58.35 69.34
CA ILE A 577 96.98 -56.96 69.12
C ILE A 577 96.35 -56.80 67.73
N ALA A 578 96.97 -57.38 66.69
CA ALA A 578 96.43 -57.35 65.33
C ALA A 578 95.08 -58.10 65.22
N LEU A 579 94.91 -59.22 65.92
CA LEU A 579 93.64 -59.96 65.96
C LEU A 579 92.54 -59.18 66.70
N ILE A 580 92.86 -58.53 67.82
CA ILE A 580 91.89 -57.68 68.55
C ILE A 580 91.51 -56.46 67.72
N GLN A 581 92.48 -55.82 67.05
CA GLN A 581 92.22 -54.68 66.15
C GLN A 581 91.38 -55.09 64.96
N LYS A 582 91.70 -56.22 64.30
CA LYS A 582 90.92 -56.74 63.17
C LYS A 582 89.50 -57.10 63.61
N LYS A 583 89.32 -57.71 64.79
CA LYS A 583 87.99 -58.02 65.34
C LYS A 583 87.19 -56.76 65.65
N ASN A 584 87.84 -55.70 66.15
CA ASN A 584 87.18 -54.42 66.41
C ASN A 584 86.83 -53.69 65.10
N GLU A 585 87.71 -53.72 64.09
CA GLU A 585 87.41 -53.18 62.75
C GLU A 585 86.28 -53.94 62.07
N GLU A 586 86.25 -55.27 62.16
CA GLU A 586 85.15 -56.10 61.63
C GLU A 586 83.82 -55.80 62.33
N GLN A 587 83.82 -55.63 63.66
CA GLN A 587 82.62 -55.23 64.41
C GLN A 587 82.13 -53.81 64.05
N LEU A 588 83.05 -52.88 63.82
CA LEU A 588 82.70 -51.50 63.45
C LEU A 588 82.21 -51.43 62.01
N GLN A 589 82.82 -52.20 61.10
CA GLN A 589 82.37 -52.35 59.71
C GLN A 589 80.98 -52.98 59.66
N GLN A 590 80.72 -54.01 60.46
CA GLN A 590 79.40 -54.65 60.53
C GLN A 590 78.31 -53.67 61.04
N LYS A 591 78.66 -52.74 61.95
CA LYS A 591 77.75 -51.65 62.36
C LYS A 591 77.53 -50.62 61.26
N ILE A 592 78.56 -50.28 60.48
CA ILE A 592 78.42 -49.38 59.33
C ILE A 592 77.50 -50.00 58.29
N ASP A 593 77.67 -51.28 57.97
CA ASP A 593 76.84 -51.98 56.99
C ASP A 593 75.38 -52.04 57.46
N GLN A 594 75.13 -52.24 58.77
CA GLN A 594 73.80 -52.18 59.37
C GLN A 594 73.17 -50.77 59.26
N GLU A 595 73.92 -49.71 59.56
CA GLU A 595 73.40 -48.34 59.42
C GLU A 595 73.23 -47.93 57.95
N GLN A 596 74.04 -48.43 57.02
CA GLN A 596 73.84 -48.23 55.58
C GLN A 596 72.56 -48.90 55.10
N GLN A 597 72.28 -50.13 55.55
CA GLN A 597 71.00 -50.79 55.25
C GLN A 597 69.81 -50.02 55.82
N ARG A 598 69.96 -49.45 57.02
CA ARG A 598 68.93 -48.61 57.66
C ARG A 598 68.67 -47.32 56.88
N ILE A 599 69.73 -46.66 56.40
CA ILE A 599 69.65 -45.47 55.54
C ILE A 599 68.88 -45.78 54.26
N VAL A 600 69.20 -46.89 53.58
CA VAL A 600 68.50 -47.30 52.35
C VAL A 600 67.01 -47.56 52.60
N LEU A 601 66.66 -48.18 53.73
CA LEU A 601 65.26 -48.40 54.13
C LEU A 601 64.51 -47.08 54.39
N LEU A 602 65.14 -46.13 55.08
CA LEU A 602 64.55 -44.81 55.33
C LEU A 602 64.38 -44.01 54.04
N GLU A 603 65.36 -44.04 53.13
CA GLU A 603 65.26 -43.41 51.81
C GLU A 603 64.12 -44.00 50.97
N GLN A 604 63.93 -45.33 51.01
CA GLN A 604 62.80 -45.98 50.35
C GLN A 604 61.45 -45.52 50.94
N GLN A 605 61.34 -45.40 52.26
CA GLN A 605 60.14 -44.91 52.93
C GLN A 605 59.83 -43.44 52.62
N ILE A 606 60.85 -42.58 52.59
CA ILE A 606 60.71 -41.16 52.21
C ILE A 606 60.26 -41.05 50.75
N ASN A 607 60.88 -41.80 49.84
CA ASN A 607 60.51 -41.79 48.43
C ASN A 607 59.07 -42.27 48.19
N GLN A 608 58.62 -43.27 48.95
CA GLN A 608 57.24 -43.75 48.86
C GLN A 608 56.24 -42.71 49.40
N SER A 609 56.53 -42.11 50.55
CA SER A 609 55.68 -41.06 51.14
C SER A 609 55.64 -39.79 50.27
N ASN A 610 56.75 -39.43 49.62
CA ASN A 610 56.79 -38.32 48.67
C ASN A 610 55.96 -38.60 47.40
N LYS A 611 55.93 -39.86 46.94
CA LYS A 611 55.08 -40.27 45.81
C LYS A 611 53.60 -40.18 46.16
N GLU A 612 53.22 -40.57 47.37
CA GLU A 612 51.85 -40.43 47.89
C GLU A 612 51.45 -38.95 48.05
N LEU A 613 52.36 -38.11 48.58
CA LEU A 613 52.14 -36.67 48.70
C LEU A 613 51.93 -36.00 47.33
N LEU A 614 52.74 -36.34 46.32
CA LEU A 614 52.59 -35.85 44.95
C LEU A 614 51.24 -36.29 44.34
N GLY A 615 50.80 -37.53 44.59
CA GLY A 615 49.49 -38.02 44.18
C GLY A 615 48.33 -37.23 44.80
N LEU A 616 48.41 -36.95 46.10
CA LEU A 616 47.42 -36.15 46.83
C LEU A 616 47.40 -34.68 46.37
N GLN A 617 48.57 -34.08 46.12
CA GLN A 617 48.67 -32.71 45.61
C GLN A 617 48.05 -32.58 44.21
N GLN A 618 48.29 -33.54 43.33
CA GLN A 618 47.69 -33.57 41.99
C GLN A 618 46.16 -33.71 42.07
N LEU A 619 45.67 -34.59 42.95
CA LEU A 619 44.23 -34.76 43.19
C LEU A 619 43.59 -33.47 43.72
N ASN A 620 44.27 -32.74 44.61
CA ASN A 620 43.77 -31.49 45.17
C ASN A 620 43.75 -30.36 44.12
N GLN A 621 44.77 -30.29 43.24
CA GLN A 621 44.76 -29.36 42.11
C GLN A 621 43.62 -29.64 41.11
N ASP A 622 43.35 -30.92 40.82
CA ASP A 622 42.25 -31.30 39.94
C ASP A 622 40.89 -30.97 40.57
N LYS A 623 40.72 -31.19 41.90
CA LYS A 623 39.52 -30.75 42.63
C LYS A 623 39.32 -29.24 42.60
N LEU A 624 40.38 -28.45 42.83
CA LEU A 624 40.31 -26.98 42.77
C LEU A 624 39.95 -26.46 41.37
N LYS A 625 40.46 -27.09 40.31
CA LYS A 625 40.04 -26.78 38.93
C LYS A 625 38.56 -27.06 38.69
N ILE A 626 38.05 -28.19 39.21
CA ILE A 626 36.63 -28.54 39.08
C ILE A 626 35.76 -27.54 39.87
N ILE A 627 36.16 -27.18 41.10
CA ILE A 627 35.45 -26.18 41.93
C ILE A 627 35.42 -24.82 41.22
N GLY A 628 36.55 -24.33 40.70
CA GLY A 628 36.60 -23.06 39.97
C GLY A 628 35.70 -23.05 38.72
N ASN A 629 35.65 -24.16 37.97
CA ASN A 629 34.73 -24.29 36.83
C ASN A 629 33.25 -24.29 37.25
N LEU A 630 32.92 -24.86 38.41
CA LEU A 630 31.56 -24.85 38.96
C LEU A 630 31.16 -23.47 39.49
N GLU A 631 32.08 -22.74 40.12
CA GLU A 631 31.85 -21.36 40.58
C GLU A 631 31.61 -20.40 39.42
N VAL A 632 32.40 -20.49 38.34
CA VAL A 632 32.19 -19.70 37.12
C VAL A 632 30.80 -19.98 36.53
N ARG A 633 30.42 -21.25 36.42
CA ARG A 633 29.07 -21.63 35.95
C ARG A 633 27.97 -21.14 36.87
N LEU A 634 28.16 -21.16 38.19
CA LEU A 634 27.19 -20.62 39.15
C LEU A 634 27.02 -19.11 39.00
N ILE A 635 28.11 -18.36 38.79
CA ILE A 635 28.08 -16.92 38.53
C ILE A 635 27.35 -16.59 37.22
N GLU A 636 27.60 -17.35 36.15
CA GLU A 636 26.88 -17.22 34.87
C GLU A 636 25.38 -17.50 35.02
N LEU A 637 25.02 -18.51 35.84
CA LEU A 637 23.64 -18.88 36.13
C LEU A 637 22.92 -17.80 36.96
N ASP A 638 23.62 -17.18 37.91
CA ASP A 638 23.10 -16.07 38.71
C ASP A 638 22.93 -14.79 37.88
N SER A 639 23.86 -14.52 36.95
CA SER A 639 23.74 -13.40 36.00
C SER A 639 22.53 -13.58 35.09
N THR A 640 22.37 -14.76 34.50
CA THR A 640 21.21 -15.08 33.64
C THR A 640 19.90 -15.10 34.41
N LYS A 641 19.90 -15.47 35.69
CA LYS A 641 18.73 -15.36 36.57
C LYS A 641 18.32 -13.90 36.78
N ARG A 642 19.25 -13.00 37.08
CA ARG A 642 18.97 -11.56 37.24
C ARG A 642 18.47 -10.92 35.95
N GLU A 643 19.02 -11.33 34.82
CA GLU A 643 18.56 -10.85 33.50
C GLU A 643 17.14 -11.34 33.19
N ASN A 644 16.82 -12.60 33.51
CA ASN A 644 15.45 -13.12 33.39
C ASN A 644 14.46 -12.42 34.34
N GLU A 645 14.86 -12.10 35.56
CA GLU A 645 14.02 -11.32 36.50
C GLU A 645 13.76 -9.91 35.96
N LYS A 646 14.76 -9.25 35.38
CA LYS A 646 14.61 -7.95 34.71
C LYS A 646 13.65 -8.04 33.52
N LEU A 647 13.82 -9.03 32.65
CA LEU A 647 12.94 -9.26 31.50
C LEU A 647 11.50 -9.57 31.96
N THR A 648 11.32 -10.31 33.04
CA THR A 648 10.00 -10.62 33.60
C THR A 648 9.29 -9.35 34.10
N LEU A 649 10.02 -8.43 34.75
CA LEU A 649 9.49 -7.13 35.17
C LEU A 649 9.16 -6.22 33.99
N GLU A 650 9.99 -6.20 32.95
CA GLU A 650 9.74 -5.44 31.71
C GLU A 650 8.51 -5.99 30.96
N ILE A 651 8.37 -7.31 30.87
CA ILE A 651 7.20 -7.98 30.30
C ILE A 651 5.94 -7.62 31.09
N ALA A 652 5.98 -7.65 32.43
CA ALA A 652 4.84 -7.24 33.25
C ALA A 652 4.46 -5.76 33.07
N ALA A 653 5.44 -4.87 32.89
CA ALA A 653 5.21 -3.47 32.59
C ALA A 653 4.61 -3.25 31.20
N LEU A 654 5.03 -4.04 30.20
CA LEU A 654 4.46 -4.04 28.86
C LEU A 654 3.01 -4.55 28.87
N PHE A 655 2.70 -5.61 29.62
CA PHE A 655 1.32 -6.08 29.76
C PHE A 655 0.39 -5.03 30.36
N LYS A 656 0.82 -4.29 31.39
CA LYS A 656 0.04 -3.16 31.93
C LYS A 656 -0.19 -2.04 30.90
N LYS A 657 0.80 -1.78 30.03
CA LYS A 657 0.64 -0.81 28.93
C LYS A 657 -0.34 -1.33 27.88
N ILE A 658 -0.29 -2.63 27.56
CA ILE A 658 -1.22 -3.27 26.62
C ILE A 658 -2.65 -3.19 27.15
N GLU A 659 -2.89 -3.56 28.42
CA GLU A 659 -4.21 -3.42 29.06
C GLU A 659 -4.73 -1.98 29.00
N HIS A 660 -3.86 -0.99 29.22
CA HIS A 660 -4.24 0.42 29.08
C HIS A 660 -4.61 0.79 27.62
N HIS A 661 -3.84 0.32 26.64
CA HIS A 661 -4.15 0.58 25.23
C HIS A 661 -5.42 -0.16 24.78
N GLU A 662 -5.69 -1.36 25.28
CA GLU A 662 -6.93 -2.09 25.03
C GLU A 662 -8.14 -1.31 25.55
N LEU A 663 -8.06 -0.72 26.75
CA LEU A 663 -9.11 0.16 27.27
C LEU A 663 -9.30 1.42 26.40
N VAL A 664 -8.22 2.03 25.90
CA VAL A 664 -8.29 3.18 24.99
C VAL A 664 -8.91 2.78 23.64
N ILE A 665 -8.58 1.61 23.11
CA ILE A 665 -9.16 1.09 21.86
C ILE A 665 -10.65 0.79 22.04
N ILE A 666 -11.06 0.21 23.17
CA ILE A 666 -12.47 -0.02 23.49
C ILE A 666 -13.23 1.32 23.52
N GLN A 667 -12.69 2.33 24.20
CA GLN A 667 -13.29 3.67 24.23
C GLN A 667 -13.40 4.30 22.83
N GLN A 668 -12.36 4.17 22.01
CA GLN A 668 -12.37 4.68 20.63
C GLN A 668 -13.34 3.92 19.73
N GLN A 669 -13.56 2.61 19.98
CA GLN A 669 -14.56 1.82 19.27
C GLN A 669 -15.98 2.25 19.62
N GLU A 670 -16.27 2.51 20.90
CA GLU A 670 -17.54 3.07 21.35
C GLU A 670 -17.80 4.45 20.72
N ASP A 671 -16.81 5.34 20.72
CA ASP A 671 -16.92 6.66 20.08
C ASP A 671 -17.16 6.55 18.55
N LEU A 672 -16.54 5.56 17.90
CA LEU A 672 -16.71 5.30 16.47
C LEU A 672 -18.10 4.74 16.15
N GLU A 673 -18.65 3.88 17.02
CA GLU A 673 -20.02 3.36 16.89
C GLU A 673 -21.05 4.49 17.06
N ASP A 674 -20.86 5.38 18.02
CA ASP A 674 -21.66 6.59 18.18
C ASP A 674 -21.59 7.52 16.96
N LEU A 675 -20.40 7.68 16.37
CA LEU A 675 -20.22 8.48 15.16
C LEU A 675 -20.90 7.83 13.94
N LYS A 676 -20.82 6.50 13.80
CA LYS A 676 -21.52 5.74 12.75
C LYS A 676 -23.03 5.85 12.89
N ALA A 677 -23.57 5.76 14.11
CA ALA A 677 -24.99 5.95 14.37
C ALA A 677 -25.46 7.36 13.97
N LYS A 678 -24.69 8.40 14.31
CA LYS A 678 -24.96 9.79 13.87
C LYS A 678 -24.90 9.96 12.36
N TYR A 679 -23.91 9.34 11.70
CA TYR A 679 -23.77 9.38 10.25
C TYR A 679 -24.95 8.68 9.56
N GLU A 680 -25.37 7.52 10.04
CA GLU A 680 -26.52 6.80 9.48
C GLU A 680 -27.82 7.57 9.65
N GLN A 681 -28.00 8.28 10.78
CA GLN A 681 -29.13 9.18 11.00
C GLN A 681 -29.12 10.37 10.02
N LEU A 682 -27.96 10.99 9.78
CA LEU A 682 -27.79 12.06 8.79
C LEU A 682 -28.03 11.55 7.35
N SER A 683 -27.55 10.36 7.02
CA SER A 683 -27.76 9.73 5.71
C SER A 683 -29.26 9.51 5.45
N LYS A 684 -30.00 9.00 6.45
CA LYS A 684 -31.47 8.85 6.36
C LYS A 684 -32.18 10.20 6.18
N GLN A 685 -31.70 11.26 6.83
CA GLN A 685 -32.26 12.61 6.62
C GLN A 685 -32.01 13.12 5.19
N TYR A 686 -30.84 12.87 4.61
CA TYR A 686 -30.54 13.24 3.23
C TYR A 686 -31.32 12.43 2.20
N GLU A 687 -31.58 11.14 2.46
CA GLU A 687 -32.44 10.31 1.62
C GLU A 687 -33.88 10.87 1.59
N ILE A 688 -34.44 11.21 2.74
CA ILE A 688 -35.78 11.82 2.85
C ILE A 688 -35.83 13.16 2.10
N GLN A 689 -34.82 14.02 2.26
CA GLN A 689 -34.74 15.29 1.52
C GLN A 689 -34.57 15.09 0.00
N GLY A 690 -33.88 14.03 -0.40
CA GLY A 690 -33.74 13.63 -1.81
C GLY A 690 -35.09 13.23 -2.42
N GLU A 691 -35.87 12.42 -1.70
CA GLU A 691 -37.21 12.01 -2.11
C GLU A 691 -38.18 13.21 -2.21
N GLU A 692 -38.12 14.14 -1.26
CA GLU A 692 -38.91 15.39 -1.31
C GLU A 692 -38.54 16.26 -2.52
N LEU A 693 -37.24 16.38 -2.84
CA LEU A 693 -36.77 17.12 -4.01
C LEU A 693 -37.19 16.47 -5.32
N ASP A 694 -37.17 15.15 -5.40
CA ASP A 694 -37.62 14.42 -6.59
C ASP A 694 -39.14 14.52 -6.75
N GLN A 695 -39.92 14.53 -5.67
CA GLN A 695 -41.35 14.81 -5.70
C GLN A 695 -41.64 16.22 -6.25
N ILE A 696 -40.90 17.24 -5.78
CA ILE A 696 -41.01 18.62 -6.28
C ILE A 696 -40.62 18.70 -7.77
N ARG A 697 -39.63 17.92 -8.23
CA ARG A 697 -39.24 17.87 -9.65
C ARG A 697 -40.31 17.23 -10.52
N ILE A 698 -40.96 16.17 -10.03
CA ILE A 698 -42.08 15.51 -10.71
C ILE A 698 -43.25 16.51 -10.85
N GLU A 699 -43.60 17.21 -9.76
CA GLU A 699 -44.67 18.20 -9.76
C GLU A 699 -44.37 19.38 -10.69
N LYS A 700 -43.13 19.89 -10.70
CA LYS A 700 -42.70 20.92 -11.67
C LYS A 700 -42.79 20.44 -13.13
N ARG A 701 -42.46 19.17 -13.40
CA ARG A 701 -42.57 18.61 -14.75
C ARG A 701 -44.03 18.49 -15.20
N GLN A 702 -44.91 18.03 -14.31
CA GLN A 702 -46.35 17.96 -14.58
C GLN A 702 -46.95 19.35 -14.83
N ASN A 703 -46.57 20.35 -14.03
CA ASN A 703 -47.01 21.73 -14.22
C ASN A 703 -46.50 22.33 -15.55
N LEU A 704 -45.28 21.99 -15.97
CA LEU A 704 -44.73 22.42 -17.25
C LEU A 704 -45.45 21.76 -18.43
N GLU A 705 -45.78 20.47 -18.32
CA GLU A 705 -46.57 19.74 -19.33
C GLU A 705 -48.00 20.31 -19.44
N GLU A 706 -48.62 20.70 -18.32
CA GLU A 706 -49.92 21.38 -18.32
C GLU A 706 -49.83 22.77 -18.95
N TYR A 707 -48.78 23.53 -18.65
CA TYR A 707 -48.54 24.84 -19.27
C TYR A 707 -48.37 24.70 -20.79
N ASN A 708 -47.56 23.74 -21.24
CA ASN A 708 -47.37 23.47 -22.67
C ASN A 708 -48.67 23.01 -23.34
N ARG A 709 -49.55 22.26 -22.65
CA ARG A 709 -50.89 21.95 -23.17
C ARG A 709 -51.74 23.20 -23.36
N LYS A 710 -51.80 24.07 -22.35
CA LYS A 710 -52.56 25.34 -22.41
C LYS A 710 -52.01 26.29 -23.49
N GLU A 711 -50.69 26.33 -23.65
CA GLU A 711 -50.06 27.10 -24.72
C GLU A 711 -50.44 26.56 -26.11
N ASN A 712 -50.42 25.24 -26.30
CA ASN A 712 -50.88 24.63 -27.55
C ASN A 712 -52.37 24.87 -27.82
N GLU A 713 -53.23 24.82 -26.80
CA GLU A 713 -54.65 25.19 -26.92
C GLU A 713 -54.82 26.66 -27.32
N LEU A 714 -54.06 27.57 -26.72
CA LEU A 714 -54.06 28.99 -27.08
C LEU A 714 -53.57 29.22 -28.51
N LEU A 715 -52.54 28.48 -28.96
CA LEU A 715 -52.07 28.55 -30.35
C LEU A 715 -53.14 28.09 -31.34
N LEU A 716 -53.88 27.02 -31.02
CA LEU A 716 -55.02 26.56 -31.83
C LEU A 716 -56.14 27.61 -31.88
N ILE A 717 -56.44 28.27 -30.75
CA ILE A 717 -57.43 29.36 -30.69
C ILE A 717 -56.96 30.56 -31.52
N ILE A 718 -55.69 30.94 -31.43
CA ILE A 718 -55.11 32.04 -32.23
C ILE A 718 -55.21 31.72 -33.72
N GLU A 719 -54.96 30.48 -34.13
CA GLU A 719 -55.06 30.07 -35.52
C GLU A 719 -56.52 30.06 -36.02
N ASP A 720 -57.48 29.60 -35.20
CA ASP A 720 -58.91 29.72 -35.51
C ASP A 720 -59.34 31.20 -35.64
N LEU A 721 -58.86 32.06 -34.74
CA LEU A 721 -59.13 33.50 -34.80
C LEU A 721 -58.51 34.15 -36.05
N LYS A 722 -57.30 33.76 -36.46
CA LYS A 722 -56.70 34.22 -37.73
C LYS A 722 -57.52 33.79 -38.93
N ASN A 723 -57.97 32.54 -38.96
CA ASN A 723 -58.82 32.04 -40.04
C ASN A 723 -60.15 32.81 -40.11
N ARG A 724 -60.80 33.05 -38.96
CA ARG A 724 -62.01 33.88 -38.90
C ARG A 724 -61.76 35.33 -39.31
N LEU A 725 -60.60 35.90 -38.96
CA LEU A 725 -60.24 37.26 -39.35
C LEU A 725 -59.98 37.34 -40.86
N GLN A 726 -59.35 36.32 -41.44
CA GLN A 726 -59.15 36.20 -42.88
C GLN A 726 -60.48 36.05 -43.62
N ASP A 727 -61.42 35.27 -43.08
CA ASP A 727 -62.76 35.13 -43.66
C ASP A 727 -63.59 36.41 -43.50
N MET A 728 -63.50 37.11 -42.36
CA MET A 728 -64.07 38.45 -42.23
C MET A 728 -63.44 39.44 -43.20
N THR A 729 -62.13 39.33 -43.47
CA THR A 729 -61.45 40.18 -44.46
C THR A 729 -61.96 39.89 -45.86
N LYS A 730 -62.16 38.61 -46.23
CA LYS A 730 -62.80 38.23 -47.50
C LYS A 730 -64.24 38.73 -47.59
N GLN A 731 -65.01 38.64 -46.50
CA GLN A 731 -66.37 39.20 -46.44
C GLN A 731 -66.35 40.72 -46.58
N TYR A 732 -65.43 41.41 -45.92
CA TYR A 732 -65.25 42.85 -46.05
C TYR A 732 -64.84 43.24 -47.47
N GLN A 733 -63.94 42.47 -48.10
CA GLN A 733 -63.58 42.64 -49.50
C GLN A 733 -64.80 42.44 -50.41
N THR A 734 -65.60 41.40 -50.17
CA THR A 734 -66.83 41.13 -50.93
C THR A 734 -67.86 42.24 -50.75
N ILE A 735 -68.04 42.74 -49.52
CA ILE A 735 -68.93 43.87 -49.22
C ILE A 735 -68.39 45.15 -49.83
N SER A 736 -67.08 45.38 -49.80
CA SER A 736 -66.43 46.52 -50.44
C SER A 736 -66.57 46.45 -51.95
N ASP A 737 -66.46 45.28 -52.56
CA ASP A 737 -66.65 45.06 -53.99
C ASP A 737 -68.12 45.24 -54.37
N GLN A 738 -69.07 44.75 -53.54
CA GLN A 738 -70.50 45.00 -53.70
C GLN A 738 -70.85 46.48 -53.49
N LEU A 739 -70.18 47.18 -52.57
CA LEU A 739 -70.36 48.59 -52.32
C LEU A 739 -69.78 49.41 -53.47
N ASN A 740 -68.61 49.06 -54.00
CA ASN A 740 -68.02 49.66 -55.18
C ASN A 740 -68.87 49.40 -56.42
N GLN A 741 -69.42 48.19 -56.57
CA GLN A 741 -70.37 47.87 -57.63
C GLN A 741 -71.66 48.66 -57.47
N SER A 742 -72.16 48.83 -56.25
CA SER A 742 -73.31 49.70 -55.96
C SER A 742 -72.98 51.17 -56.19
N LEU A 743 -71.75 51.61 -55.92
CA LEU A 743 -71.25 52.95 -56.20
C LEU A 743 -71.14 53.19 -57.70
N ASP A 744 -70.67 52.20 -58.47
CA ASP A 744 -70.65 52.23 -59.93
C ASP A 744 -72.07 52.21 -60.50
N THR A 745 -72.98 51.45 -59.89
CA THR A 745 -74.41 51.47 -60.26
C THR A 745 -75.03 52.83 -59.91
N ASN A 746 -74.62 53.44 -58.81
CA ASN A 746 -75.07 54.77 -58.39
C ASN A 746 -74.44 55.88 -59.24
N ASN A 747 -73.22 55.71 -59.73
CA ASN A 747 -72.57 56.59 -60.69
C ASN A 747 -73.21 56.43 -62.08
N GLN A 748 -73.60 55.22 -62.48
CA GLN A 748 -74.41 54.96 -63.67
C GLN A 748 -75.81 55.56 -63.53
N LEU A 749 -76.43 55.48 -62.36
CA LEU A 749 -77.68 56.15 -62.04
C LEU A 749 -77.52 57.67 -62.00
N GLN A 750 -76.40 58.21 -61.50
CA GLN A 750 -76.10 59.65 -61.56
C GLN A 750 -75.84 60.13 -62.98
N ASN A 751 -75.21 59.32 -63.83
CA ASN A 751 -75.05 59.61 -65.25
C ASN A 751 -76.40 59.54 -65.98
N LEU A 752 -77.27 58.57 -65.62
CA LEU A 752 -78.66 58.53 -66.10
C LEU A 752 -79.51 59.67 -65.55
N ILE A 753 -79.27 60.13 -64.33
CA ILE A 753 -79.92 61.32 -63.75
C ILE A 753 -79.39 62.58 -64.42
N GLN A 754 -78.11 62.67 -64.81
CA GLN A 754 -77.57 63.76 -65.64
C GLN A 754 -78.13 63.74 -67.07
N GLU A 755 -78.25 62.57 -67.72
CA GLU A 755 -78.91 62.42 -69.02
C GLU A 755 -80.41 62.75 -68.93
N LYS A 756 -81.08 62.38 -67.82
CA LYS A 756 -82.49 62.73 -67.56
C LYS A 756 -82.66 64.19 -67.17
N ASP A 757 -81.72 64.82 -66.47
CA ASP A 757 -81.72 66.25 -66.15
C ASP A 757 -81.42 67.11 -67.38
N GLU A 758 -80.67 66.60 -68.36
CA GLU A 758 -80.55 67.21 -69.69
C GLU A 758 -81.81 67.01 -70.55
N THR A 759 -82.52 65.89 -70.37
CA THR A 759 -83.85 65.67 -70.98
C THR A 759 -84.94 66.52 -70.31
N ILE A 760 -84.84 66.77 -69.00
CA ILE A 760 -85.72 67.66 -68.23
C ILE A 760 -85.45 69.12 -68.60
N LYS A 761 -84.18 69.54 -68.81
CA LYS A 761 -83.85 70.88 -69.36
C LYS A 761 -84.34 71.10 -70.80
N LEU A 762 -84.51 70.02 -71.59
CA LEU A 762 -85.13 70.08 -72.93
C LEU A 762 -86.67 70.02 -72.89
N LEU A 763 -87.29 69.48 -71.84
CA LEU A 763 -88.73 69.53 -71.59
C LEU A 763 -89.18 70.81 -70.86
N GLU A 764 -88.28 71.47 -70.13
CA GLU A 764 -88.47 72.79 -69.50
C GLU A 764 -88.44 73.95 -70.50
N ALA A 765 -88.06 73.73 -71.76
CA ALA A 765 -88.26 74.65 -72.88
C ALA A 765 -89.58 74.42 -73.67
N GLY A 766 -90.32 73.34 -73.37
CA GLY A 766 -91.60 72.98 -74.02
C GLY A 766 -92.86 73.21 -73.18
N ILE A 767 -92.72 73.37 -71.86
CA ILE A 767 -93.84 73.49 -70.90
C ILE A 767 -93.91 74.92 -70.31
N ALA A 768 -93.53 75.92 -71.11
CA ALA A 768 -93.83 77.34 -70.86
C ALA A 768 -95.03 77.85 -71.71
N LYS A 769 -95.82 76.94 -72.29
CA LYS A 769 -97.12 77.21 -72.89
C LYS A 769 -98.13 76.16 -72.45
N GLY A 770 -98.82 76.47 -71.35
CA GLY A 770 -100.15 75.93 -71.11
C GLY A 770 -100.32 75.12 -69.83
N VAL A 771 -100.09 75.72 -68.66
CA VAL A 771 -101.01 75.56 -67.52
C VAL A 771 -100.97 76.85 -66.68
N LYS A 772 -101.86 77.78 -67.02
CA LYS A 772 -102.35 78.78 -66.05
C LYS A 772 -103.85 78.96 -66.26
N LYS A 773 -104.61 77.96 -65.84
CA LYS A 773 -105.97 78.09 -65.34
C LYS A 773 -106.44 76.76 -64.75
N ILE A 774 -107.22 76.85 -63.68
CA ILE A 774 -108.02 75.80 -63.03
C ILE A 774 -107.38 75.24 -61.75
N ALA A 775 -107.21 76.13 -60.76
CA ALA A 775 -107.90 75.91 -59.50
C ALA A 775 -108.99 76.98 -59.43
N GLU A 776 -110.24 76.50 -59.37
CA GLU A 776 -111.39 77.17 -58.78
C GLU A 776 -112.04 78.38 -59.49
N ILE A 777 -113.37 78.23 -59.64
CA ILE A 777 -114.41 79.27 -59.62
C ILE A 777 -114.84 79.82 -60.98
N GLU A 778 -115.68 79.00 -61.61
CA GLU A 778 -117.00 79.44 -62.05
C GLU A 778 -117.73 80.18 -60.91
N ALA A 779 -117.95 81.49 -61.06
CA ALA A 779 -119.27 82.13 -60.96
C ALA A 779 -119.15 83.65 -60.88
N ASN A 780 -119.12 84.31 -62.05
CA ASN A 780 -119.54 85.70 -62.20
C ASN A 780 -120.17 85.84 -63.59
N HIS A 781 -121.45 85.49 -63.70
CA HIS A 781 -122.28 85.95 -64.82
C HIS A 781 -123.50 86.64 -64.26
N HIS A 782 -123.48 87.96 -64.46
CA HIS A 782 -124.62 88.87 -64.39
C HIS A 782 -125.94 88.19 -64.76
N LYS A 783 -126.97 88.46 -63.95
CA LYS A 783 -128.21 88.94 -64.56
C LYS A 783 -128.84 90.05 -63.74
N GLN A 784 -128.92 91.18 -64.43
CA GLN A 784 -129.79 92.30 -64.12
C GLN A 784 -131.21 91.82 -63.83
N LYS A 785 -131.80 92.47 -62.82
CA LYS A 785 -133.24 92.58 -62.62
C LYS A 785 -133.94 92.88 -63.95
N GLU A 786 -134.83 91.99 -64.36
CA GLU A 786 -136.15 92.33 -64.86
C GLU A 786 -136.89 90.99 -65.06
N ASP A 787 -138.04 90.83 -64.41
CA ASP A 787 -139.08 89.79 -64.59
C ASP A 787 -139.30 88.83 -63.42
N ASP A 788 -139.54 89.42 -62.24
CA ASP A 788 -140.38 88.85 -61.17
C ASP A 788 -141.84 88.66 -61.64
N ARG A 789 -142.09 87.74 -62.59
CA ARG A 789 -143.47 87.39 -62.96
C ARG A 789 -143.75 85.93 -63.35
N LYS A 790 -142.86 84.99 -63.05
CA LYS A 790 -143.11 83.53 -63.25
C LYS A 790 -142.81 82.63 -62.04
N THR A 791 -142.87 83.20 -60.84
CA THR A 791 -142.59 82.56 -59.53
C THR A 791 -143.66 81.57 -59.04
N ILE A 792 -144.25 80.70 -59.89
CA ILE A 792 -145.25 79.72 -59.39
C ILE A 792 -145.11 78.29 -59.95
N GLU A 793 -144.42 78.02 -61.07
CA GLU A 793 -144.44 76.66 -61.68
C GLU A 793 -143.15 75.80 -61.50
N GLU A 794 -142.05 76.35 -60.98
CA GLU A 794 -140.77 75.62 -60.87
C GLU A 794 -140.62 74.77 -59.59
N LEU A 795 -141.56 74.88 -58.64
CA LEU A 795 -141.59 74.04 -57.42
C LEU A 795 -141.80 72.53 -57.70
N LYS A 796 -142.08 72.14 -58.95
CA LYS A 796 -142.14 70.72 -59.36
C LYS A 796 -140.80 70.13 -59.83
N GLN A 797 -139.77 70.95 -60.10
CA GLN A 797 -138.43 70.47 -60.51
C GLN A 797 -137.48 70.14 -59.34
N ILE A 798 -137.84 70.51 -58.11
CA ILE A 798 -137.03 70.25 -56.89
C ILE A 798 -137.02 68.75 -56.52
N ILE A 799 -138.00 67.97 -56.98
CA ILE A 799 -138.11 66.54 -56.63
C ILE A 799 -137.16 65.65 -57.47
N GLU A 800 -136.78 66.07 -58.68
CA GLU A 800 -135.86 65.30 -59.55
C GLU A 800 -134.37 65.51 -59.16
N GLN A 801 -134.04 66.66 -58.57
CA GLN A 801 -132.65 67.00 -58.18
C GLN A 801 -132.13 66.22 -56.96
N ASN A 802 -133.03 65.65 -56.14
CA ASN A 802 -132.61 64.86 -54.96
C ASN A 802 -132.14 63.45 -55.30
N ASN A 803 -132.57 62.86 -56.43
CA ASN A 803 -132.11 61.54 -56.87
C ASN A 803 -130.70 61.55 -57.50
N GLN A 804 -130.19 62.71 -57.95
CA GLN A 804 -128.82 62.85 -58.48
C GLN A 804 -127.75 63.10 -57.40
N LYS A 805 -128.15 63.54 -56.19
CA LYS A 805 -127.22 63.72 -55.05
C LYS A 805 -126.79 62.40 -54.41
N ILE A 806 -127.61 61.35 -54.50
CA ILE A 806 -127.32 60.04 -53.90
C ILE A 806 -126.18 59.32 -54.66
N ASN A 807 -126.18 59.35 -56.01
CA ASN A 807 -125.12 58.73 -56.82
C ASN A 807 -123.75 59.43 -56.74
N LYS A 808 -123.67 60.65 -56.18
CA LYS A 808 -122.40 61.38 -56.01
C LYS A 808 -121.70 61.02 -54.69
N LEU A 809 -122.46 60.68 -53.65
CA LEU A 809 -121.93 60.28 -52.34
C LEU A 809 -121.32 58.86 -52.36
N GLU A 810 -121.84 57.95 -53.18
CA GLU A 810 -121.30 56.58 -53.29
C GLU A 810 -119.92 56.54 -53.99
N LYS A 811 -119.58 57.56 -54.80
CA LYS A 811 -118.28 57.66 -55.49
C LYS A 811 -117.18 58.27 -54.61
N ASP A 812 -117.53 59.20 -53.74
CA ASP A 812 -116.59 59.85 -52.80
C ASP A 812 -116.17 58.92 -51.64
N ILE A 813 -117.00 57.92 -51.30
CA ILE A 813 -116.66 56.89 -50.29
C ILE A 813 -115.60 55.91 -50.83
N ALA A 814 -115.69 55.51 -52.11
CA ALA A 814 -114.73 54.59 -52.74
C ALA A 814 -113.31 55.21 -52.92
N GLU A 815 -113.21 56.52 -53.08
CA GLU A 815 -111.92 57.22 -53.20
C GLU A 815 -111.25 57.46 -51.84
N LYS A 816 -112.04 57.62 -50.77
CA LYS A 816 -111.51 57.70 -49.39
C LYS A 816 -111.06 56.35 -48.85
N ASP A 817 -111.70 55.24 -49.24
CA ASP A 817 -111.25 53.89 -48.86
C ASP A 817 -109.92 53.50 -49.52
N ASN A 818 -109.64 53.96 -50.75
CA ASN A 818 -108.34 53.72 -51.40
C ASN A 818 -107.17 54.50 -50.74
N LYS A 819 -107.41 55.73 -50.26
CA LYS A 819 -106.40 56.50 -49.51
C LYS A 819 -106.17 55.95 -48.09
N LEU A 820 -107.20 55.39 -47.47
CA LEU A 820 -107.08 54.73 -46.17
C LEU A 820 -106.22 53.45 -46.25
N GLU A 821 -106.30 52.71 -47.36
CA GLU A 821 -105.52 51.50 -47.59
C GLU A 821 -104.04 51.80 -47.93
N GLU A 822 -103.76 52.96 -48.53
CA GLU A 822 -102.40 53.45 -48.77
C GLU A 822 -101.71 53.87 -47.47
N HIS A 823 -102.41 54.62 -46.59
CA HIS A 823 -101.90 54.93 -45.25
C HIS A 823 -101.75 53.69 -44.35
N ARG A 824 -102.57 52.64 -44.52
CA ARG A 824 -102.37 51.35 -43.83
C ARG A 824 -101.11 50.61 -44.30
N LYS A 825 -100.71 50.73 -45.57
CA LYS A 825 -99.46 50.16 -46.09
C LYS A 825 -98.25 50.92 -45.57
N GLU A 826 -98.31 52.25 -45.51
CA GLU A 826 -97.25 53.09 -44.91
C GLU A 826 -97.12 52.84 -43.39
N PHE A 827 -98.23 52.71 -42.67
CA PHE A 827 -98.20 52.39 -41.24
C PHE A 827 -97.66 50.98 -40.96
N LYS A 828 -97.95 49.99 -41.83
CA LYS A 828 -97.32 48.66 -41.76
C LYS A 828 -95.82 48.72 -42.05
N ALA A 829 -95.36 49.53 -43.00
CA ALA A 829 -93.94 49.72 -43.28
C ALA A 829 -93.20 50.39 -42.10
N LEU A 830 -93.80 51.41 -41.49
CA LEU A 830 -93.26 52.07 -40.28
C LEU A 830 -93.22 51.11 -39.08
N LYS A 831 -94.21 50.24 -38.93
CA LYS A 831 -94.23 49.21 -37.87
C LYS A 831 -93.11 48.17 -38.06
N VAL A 832 -92.78 47.80 -39.30
CA VAL A 832 -91.63 46.92 -39.61
C VAL A 832 -90.30 47.62 -39.29
N ILE A 833 -90.18 48.92 -39.60
CA ILE A 833 -89.01 49.73 -39.23
C ILE A 833 -88.87 49.82 -37.70
N PHE A 834 -89.98 49.96 -36.96
CA PHE A 834 -89.97 49.99 -35.50
C PHE A 834 -89.45 48.67 -34.92
N VAL A 835 -89.97 47.53 -35.36
CA VAL A 835 -89.48 46.21 -34.93
C VAL A 835 -87.99 46.04 -35.27
N THR A 836 -87.55 46.50 -36.45
CA THR A 836 -86.14 46.41 -36.85
C THR A 836 -85.23 47.31 -35.99
N LEU A 837 -85.70 48.50 -35.59
CA LEU A 837 -84.98 49.40 -34.70
C LEU A 837 -84.94 48.88 -33.25
N GLU A 838 -86.01 48.25 -32.78
CA GLU A 838 -86.10 47.64 -31.46
C GLU A 838 -85.20 46.39 -31.37
N GLU A 839 -85.14 45.57 -32.42
CA GLU A 839 -84.18 44.46 -32.57
C GLU A 839 -82.73 44.94 -32.63
N LYS A 840 -82.43 46.03 -33.36
CA LYS A 840 -81.10 46.63 -33.39
C LYS A 840 -80.70 47.22 -32.03
N TRP A 841 -81.64 47.86 -31.33
CA TRP A 841 -81.41 48.43 -30.00
C TRP A 841 -81.15 47.33 -28.97
N THR A 842 -81.98 46.27 -28.94
CA THR A 842 -81.78 45.13 -28.03
C THR A 842 -80.48 44.39 -28.32
N LYS A 843 -80.10 44.21 -29.59
CA LYS A 843 -78.79 43.63 -29.95
C LYS A 843 -77.63 44.51 -29.47
N LEU A 844 -77.70 45.83 -29.70
CA LEU A 844 -76.67 46.77 -29.27
C LEU A 844 -76.56 46.86 -27.73
N ASP A 845 -77.69 46.81 -27.01
CA ASP A 845 -77.71 46.80 -25.54
C ASP A 845 -77.13 45.50 -24.97
N ASN A 846 -77.39 44.36 -25.61
CA ASN A 846 -76.80 43.08 -25.23
C ASN A 846 -75.28 43.05 -25.52
N ASP A 847 -74.84 43.56 -26.67
CA ASP A 847 -73.42 43.67 -27.01
C ASP A 847 -72.69 44.63 -26.05
N HIS A 848 -73.35 45.72 -25.63
CA HIS A 848 -72.82 46.65 -24.61
C HIS A 848 -72.69 45.98 -23.24
N LYS A 849 -73.70 45.23 -22.80
CA LYS A 849 -73.65 44.45 -21.54
C LYS A 849 -72.55 43.40 -21.56
N ASP A 850 -72.40 42.66 -22.66
CA ASP A 850 -71.35 41.64 -22.77
C ASP A 850 -69.94 42.27 -22.82
N LEU A 851 -69.80 43.42 -23.48
CA LEU A 851 -68.55 44.18 -23.48
C LEU A 851 -68.19 44.71 -22.08
N ASN A 852 -69.18 45.20 -21.32
CA ASN A 852 -68.99 45.69 -19.96
C ASN A 852 -68.62 44.54 -19.00
N ASN A 853 -69.27 43.38 -19.10
CA ASN A 853 -68.93 42.20 -18.29
C ASN A 853 -67.50 41.70 -18.57
N ARG A 854 -67.03 41.76 -19.83
CA ARG A 854 -65.65 41.42 -20.17
C ARG A 854 -64.65 42.47 -19.65
N HIS A 855 -65.04 43.75 -19.65
CA HIS A 855 -64.24 44.83 -19.09
C HIS A 855 -64.06 44.68 -17.57
N GLU A 856 -65.13 44.36 -16.84
CA GLU A 856 -65.06 44.10 -15.39
C GLU A 856 -64.18 42.88 -15.05
N LYS A 857 -64.23 41.81 -15.85
CA LYS A 857 -63.32 40.65 -15.70
C LYS A 857 -61.85 41.03 -15.91
N LEU A 858 -61.55 41.84 -16.92
CA LEU A 858 -60.18 42.32 -17.18
C LEU A 858 -59.67 43.24 -16.08
N ILE A 859 -60.53 44.08 -15.49
CA ILE A 859 -60.18 44.89 -14.31
C ILE A 859 -59.85 43.99 -13.12
N ALA A 860 -60.69 42.98 -12.85
CA ALA A 860 -60.45 42.03 -11.76
C ALA A 860 -59.13 41.24 -11.94
N GLU A 861 -58.84 40.77 -13.16
CA GLU A 861 -57.57 40.13 -13.48
C GLU A 861 -56.39 41.10 -13.27
N CYS A 862 -56.50 42.35 -13.73
CA CYS A 862 -55.45 43.36 -13.54
C CYS A 862 -55.16 43.63 -12.04
N ASP A 863 -56.21 43.68 -11.21
CA ASP A 863 -56.08 43.84 -9.76
C ASP A 863 -55.46 42.62 -9.06
N GLU A 864 -55.77 41.41 -9.53
CA GLU A 864 -55.15 40.18 -9.03
C GLU A 864 -53.65 40.13 -9.37
N TRP A 865 -53.28 40.51 -10.60
CA TRP A 865 -51.88 40.65 -11.00
C TRP A 865 -51.15 41.75 -10.23
N LYS A 866 -51.80 42.87 -9.92
CA LYS A 866 -51.24 43.93 -9.05
C LYS A 866 -51.01 43.43 -7.62
N LYS A 867 -51.92 42.62 -7.07
CA LYS A 867 -51.72 41.98 -5.75
C LYS A 867 -50.54 41.01 -5.75
N ARG A 868 -50.45 40.15 -6.77
CA ARG A 868 -49.34 39.18 -6.92
C ARG A 868 -48.00 39.89 -7.11
N PHE A 869 -47.98 40.98 -7.87
CA PHE A 869 -46.80 41.84 -8.02
C PHE A 869 -46.36 42.44 -6.68
N ASN A 870 -47.27 43.00 -5.90
CA ASN A 870 -46.94 43.61 -4.61
C ASN A 870 -46.44 42.59 -3.58
N GLN A 871 -46.99 41.37 -3.59
CA GLN A 871 -46.50 40.28 -2.76
C GLN A 871 -45.06 39.90 -3.14
N LEU A 872 -44.78 39.70 -4.43
CA LEU A 872 -43.45 39.36 -4.92
C LEU A 872 -42.43 40.49 -4.70
N ASP A 873 -42.85 41.76 -4.80
CA ASP A 873 -41.99 42.92 -4.47
C ASP A 873 -41.67 42.99 -2.97
N GLY A 874 -42.60 42.57 -2.10
CA GLY A 874 -42.36 42.38 -0.67
C GLY A 874 -41.36 41.26 -0.38
N GLU A 875 -41.57 40.08 -0.97
CA GLU A 875 -40.67 38.93 -0.84
C GLU A 875 -39.26 39.27 -1.36
N HIS A 876 -39.16 40.00 -2.47
CA HIS A 876 -37.89 40.48 -3.02
C HIS A 876 -37.16 41.45 -2.08
N LYS A 877 -37.88 42.38 -1.43
CA LYS A 877 -37.30 43.29 -0.42
C LYS A 877 -36.81 42.54 0.82
N ASP A 878 -37.57 41.56 1.30
CA ASP A 878 -37.15 40.70 2.41
C ASP A 878 -35.92 39.87 2.05
N LEU A 879 -35.84 39.37 0.81
CA LEU A 879 -34.68 38.66 0.29
C LEU A 879 -33.46 39.57 0.15
N GLN A 880 -33.65 40.83 -0.29
CA GLN A 880 -32.58 41.82 -0.36
C GLN A 880 -32.02 42.18 1.03
N GLU A 881 -32.88 42.30 2.04
CA GLU A 881 -32.43 42.57 3.41
C GLU A 881 -31.72 41.34 4.02
N LYS A 882 -32.20 40.11 3.75
CA LYS A 882 -31.48 38.88 4.13
C LYS A 882 -30.11 38.80 3.45
N HIS A 883 -30.03 39.08 2.15
CA HIS A 883 -28.77 39.11 1.41
C HIS A 883 -27.81 40.18 1.97
N ARG A 884 -28.32 41.36 2.32
CA ARG A 884 -27.53 42.41 2.99
C ARG A 884 -26.99 41.97 4.34
N LEU A 885 -27.81 41.32 5.18
CA LEU A 885 -27.38 40.80 6.48
C LEU A 885 -26.33 39.70 6.32
N ILE A 886 -26.49 38.80 5.34
CA ILE A 886 -25.51 37.76 5.02
C ILE A 886 -24.19 38.38 4.53
N ILE A 887 -24.22 39.47 3.75
CA ILE A 887 -22.99 40.19 3.35
C ILE A 887 -22.29 40.79 4.57
N ILE A 888 -23.03 41.43 5.48
CA ILE A 888 -22.45 42.00 6.71
C ILE A 888 -21.84 40.90 7.59
N GLU A 889 -22.52 39.76 7.74
CA GLU A 889 -22.02 38.60 8.49
C GLU A 889 -20.78 38.01 7.80
N TYR A 890 -20.81 37.87 6.47
CA TYR A 890 -19.69 37.40 5.67
C TYR A 890 -18.48 38.33 5.77
N GLU A 891 -18.67 39.65 5.74
CA GLU A 891 -17.57 40.62 5.88
C GLU A 891 -16.99 40.59 7.30
N LYS A 892 -17.83 40.50 8.35
CA LYS A 892 -17.35 40.30 9.73
C LYS A 892 -16.58 39.00 9.92
N VAL A 893 -17.10 37.89 9.41
CA VAL A 893 -16.43 36.59 9.48
C VAL A 893 -15.14 36.64 8.68
N LYS A 894 -15.12 37.23 7.49
CA LYS A 894 -13.92 37.37 6.66
C LYS A 894 -12.86 38.24 7.32
N GLU A 895 -13.23 39.33 7.99
CA GLU A 895 -12.31 40.21 8.70
C GLU A 895 -11.73 39.50 9.94
N ASN A 896 -12.57 38.90 10.79
CA ASN A 896 -12.11 38.08 11.93
C ASN A 896 -11.27 36.87 11.50
N THR A 897 -11.63 36.22 10.40
CA THR A 897 -10.87 35.07 9.87
C THR A 897 -9.56 35.55 9.26
N ASN A 898 -9.50 36.71 8.62
CA ASN A 898 -8.25 37.29 8.13
C ASN A 898 -7.33 37.71 9.29
N GLU A 899 -7.85 38.32 10.35
CA GLU A 899 -7.08 38.65 11.55
C GLU A 899 -6.53 37.39 12.21
N LYS A 900 -7.39 36.38 12.43
CA LYS A 900 -6.98 35.11 13.03
C LYS A 900 -6.06 34.29 12.11
N MET A 901 -6.24 34.38 10.78
CA MET A 901 -5.34 33.78 9.80
C MET A 901 -3.98 34.50 9.77
N ASN A 902 -3.94 35.82 9.93
CA ASN A 902 -2.69 36.56 10.02
C ASN A 902 -1.95 36.26 11.34
N GLU A 903 -2.68 36.13 12.45
CA GLU A 903 -2.15 35.70 13.74
C GLU A 903 -1.61 34.26 13.65
N LEU A 904 -2.38 33.32 13.09
CA LEU A 904 -1.95 31.94 12.88
C LEU A 904 -0.80 31.84 11.87
N LYS A 905 -0.76 32.66 10.81
CA LYS A 905 0.39 32.73 9.89
C LYS A 905 1.64 33.23 10.60
N SER A 906 1.52 34.25 11.44
CA SER A 906 2.64 34.75 12.23
C SER A 906 3.14 33.70 13.23
N GLN A 907 2.24 32.99 13.92
CA GLN A 907 2.59 31.89 14.82
C GLN A 907 3.23 30.71 14.07
N ASN A 908 2.72 30.39 12.89
CA ASN A 908 3.23 29.31 12.05
C ASN A 908 4.60 29.66 11.45
N GLU A 909 4.82 30.90 11.03
CA GLU A 909 6.15 31.39 10.62
C GLU A 909 7.17 31.31 11.76
N ASP A 910 6.76 31.61 13.00
CA ASP A 910 7.61 31.46 14.18
C ASP A 910 7.87 29.99 14.55
N LEU A 911 6.88 29.12 14.42
CA LEU A 911 7.05 27.67 14.61
C LEU A 911 7.94 27.08 13.52
N LEU A 912 7.77 27.45 12.25
CA LEU A 912 8.62 27.03 11.15
C LEU A 912 10.06 27.52 11.33
N ARG A 913 10.27 28.73 11.86
CA ARG A 913 11.61 29.21 12.24
C ARG A 913 12.22 28.37 13.36
N LYS A 914 11.46 28.03 14.41
CA LYS A 914 11.94 27.17 15.50
C LYS A 914 12.22 25.74 15.04
N LEU A 915 11.37 25.20 14.18
CA LEU A 915 11.49 23.86 13.60
C LEU A 915 12.73 23.78 12.71
N LYS A 916 12.97 24.79 11.87
CA LYS A 916 14.20 24.91 11.07
C LYS A 916 15.46 24.98 11.94
N VAL A 917 15.44 25.74 13.04
CA VAL A 917 16.57 25.79 13.98
C VAL A 917 16.80 24.44 14.66
N LEU A 918 15.74 23.68 14.94
CA LEU A 918 15.86 22.33 15.50
C LEU A 918 16.36 21.32 14.46
N GLU A 919 15.90 21.40 13.21
CA GLU A 919 16.39 20.61 12.08
C GLU A 919 17.89 20.87 11.83
N ASP A 920 18.30 22.14 11.79
CA ASP A 920 19.72 22.51 11.62
C ASP A 920 20.59 21.97 12.78
N LYS A 921 20.07 22.01 14.02
CA LYS A 921 20.75 21.42 15.19
C LYS A 921 20.79 19.90 15.13
N TYR A 922 19.69 19.25 14.71
CA TYR A 922 19.62 17.81 14.55
C TYR A 922 20.58 17.35 13.45
N GLN A 923 20.62 18.03 12.31
CA GLN A 923 21.54 17.73 11.22
C GLN A 923 23.00 17.90 11.65
N LEU A 924 23.31 18.94 12.44
CA LEU A 924 24.64 19.12 13.02
C LEU A 924 25.01 17.97 13.97
N LEU A 925 24.10 17.57 14.87
CA LEU A 925 24.29 16.45 15.81
C LEU A 925 24.41 15.11 15.07
N TYR A 926 23.62 14.90 14.02
CA TYR A 926 23.67 13.72 13.18
C TYR A 926 25.01 13.61 12.45
N ASN A 927 25.48 14.71 11.85
CA ASN A 927 26.79 14.76 11.21
C ASN A 927 27.94 14.54 12.21
N GLN A 928 27.82 15.07 13.44
CA GLN A 928 28.79 14.82 14.51
C GLN A 928 28.76 13.35 14.96
N HIS A 929 27.58 12.74 15.09
CA HIS A 929 27.42 11.34 15.43
C HIS A 929 28.00 10.43 14.35
N GLN A 930 27.73 10.70 13.07
CA GLN A 930 28.34 9.95 11.97
C GLN A 930 29.87 10.08 11.95
N ALA A 931 30.41 11.28 12.16
CA ALA A 931 31.85 11.48 12.25
C ALA A 931 32.49 10.80 13.48
N VAL A 932 31.72 10.50 14.52
CA VAL A 932 32.15 9.69 15.67
C VAL A 932 32.08 8.21 15.32
N LEU A 933 30.99 7.74 14.71
CA LEU A 933 30.84 6.35 14.27
C LEU A 933 31.92 5.95 13.26
N GLU A 934 32.21 6.77 12.26
CA GLU A 934 33.28 6.51 11.28
C GLU A 934 34.66 6.45 11.96
N ARG A 935 34.90 7.28 12.99
CA ARG A 935 36.13 7.21 13.80
C ARG A 935 36.19 5.93 14.61
N LEU A 936 35.09 5.56 15.26
CA LEU A 936 34.98 4.36 16.09
C LEU A 936 35.11 3.09 15.24
N GLU A 937 34.54 3.05 14.05
CA GLU A 937 34.65 1.94 13.12
C GLU A 937 36.09 1.79 12.61
N LYS A 938 36.74 2.90 12.24
CA LYS A 938 38.15 2.89 11.83
C LYS A 938 39.07 2.45 12.97
N GLU A 939 38.80 2.89 14.19
CA GLU A 939 39.54 2.50 15.38
C GLU A 939 39.29 1.02 15.71
N THR A 940 38.06 0.54 15.63
CA THR A 940 37.68 -0.87 15.78
C THR A 940 38.36 -1.76 14.74
N GLN A 941 38.42 -1.35 13.47
CA GLN A 941 39.15 -2.08 12.43
C GLN A 941 40.66 -2.13 12.73
N ASN A 942 41.25 -1.03 13.20
CA ASN A 942 42.63 -1.02 13.66
C ASN A 942 42.84 -1.94 14.88
N HIS A 943 41.85 -2.02 15.78
CA HIS A 943 41.87 -2.92 16.94
C HIS A 943 41.80 -4.38 16.52
N ILE A 944 40.86 -4.75 15.65
CA ILE A 944 40.73 -6.11 15.11
C ILE A 944 42.05 -6.53 14.45
N LYS A 945 42.69 -5.62 13.71
CA LYS A 945 43.98 -5.88 13.09
C LYS A 945 45.09 -6.13 14.13
N LYS A 946 45.19 -5.29 15.17
CA LYS A 946 46.18 -5.47 16.25
C LYS A 946 45.93 -6.72 17.09
N VAL A 947 44.68 -7.06 17.36
CA VAL A 947 44.31 -8.32 18.04
C VAL A 947 44.71 -9.50 17.18
N GLY A 948 44.43 -9.47 15.88
CA GLY A 948 44.89 -10.51 14.96
C GLY A 948 46.42 -10.63 14.88
N GLU A 949 47.16 -9.52 14.94
CA GLU A 949 48.63 -9.52 15.02
C GLU A 949 49.12 -10.13 16.36
N LEU A 950 48.47 -9.80 17.48
CA LEU A 950 48.78 -10.38 18.79
C LEU A 950 48.45 -11.87 18.87
N ASP A 951 47.32 -12.31 18.32
CA ASP A 951 46.94 -13.72 18.27
C ASP A 951 47.95 -14.54 17.45
N LEU A 952 48.43 -14.00 16.33
CA LEU A 952 49.50 -14.64 15.55
C LEU A 952 50.82 -14.73 16.33
N ILE A 953 51.14 -13.72 17.15
CA ILE A 953 52.31 -13.74 18.03
C ILE A 953 52.11 -14.77 19.14
N ILE A 954 50.94 -14.84 19.77
CA ILE A 954 50.61 -15.81 20.82
C ILE A 954 50.70 -17.23 20.26
N ILE A 955 50.07 -17.52 19.13
CA ILE A 955 50.17 -18.83 18.44
C ILE A 955 51.63 -19.17 18.12
N GLY A 956 52.42 -18.19 17.68
CA GLY A 956 53.85 -18.37 17.42
C GLY A 956 54.66 -18.69 18.67
N LEU A 957 54.35 -18.06 19.81
CA LEU A 957 54.99 -18.29 21.10
C LEU A 957 54.55 -19.64 21.71
N GLU A 958 53.28 -19.99 21.64
CA GLU A 958 52.76 -21.29 22.08
C GLU A 958 53.38 -22.44 21.29
N LYS A 959 53.52 -22.28 19.97
CA LYS A 959 54.21 -23.27 19.13
C LYS A 959 55.67 -23.42 19.53
N LYS A 960 56.39 -22.33 19.77
CA LYS A 960 57.78 -22.37 20.26
C LYS A 960 57.89 -23.00 21.65
N ALA A 961 57.00 -22.65 22.57
CA ALA A 961 56.96 -23.25 23.90
C ALA A 961 56.73 -24.77 23.82
N HIS A 962 55.86 -25.22 22.92
CA HIS A 962 55.64 -26.64 22.66
C HIS A 962 56.87 -27.33 22.03
N GLU A 963 57.52 -26.69 21.06
CA GLU A 963 58.77 -27.18 20.47
C GLU A 963 59.88 -27.30 21.53
N TYR A 964 60.04 -26.31 22.40
CA TYR A 964 61.00 -26.34 23.50
C TYR A 964 60.67 -27.39 24.55
N LYS A 965 59.39 -27.57 24.88
CA LYS A 965 58.95 -28.64 25.78
C LYS A 965 59.25 -30.01 25.21
N THR A 966 58.96 -30.23 23.93
CA THR A 966 59.26 -31.49 23.23
C THR A 966 60.77 -31.72 23.15
N LEU A 967 61.57 -30.66 22.92
CA LEU A 967 63.03 -30.75 22.92
C LEU A 967 63.57 -31.09 24.32
N SER A 968 63.02 -30.50 25.38
CA SER A 968 63.36 -30.78 26.78
C SER A 968 63.02 -32.23 27.15
N GLU A 969 61.85 -32.72 26.76
CA GLU A 969 61.43 -34.11 26.98
C GLU A 969 62.33 -35.10 26.23
N ASN A 970 62.70 -34.80 24.98
CA ASN A 970 63.65 -35.60 24.20
C ASN A 970 65.06 -35.57 24.81
N GLN A 971 65.51 -34.43 25.33
CA GLN A 971 66.79 -34.31 26.04
C GLN A 971 66.78 -35.07 27.37
N LYS A 972 65.66 -35.04 28.12
CA LYS A 972 65.48 -35.88 29.32
C LYS A 972 65.59 -37.36 28.97
N LEU A 973 64.94 -37.79 27.88
CA LEU A 973 65.04 -39.17 27.40
C LEU A 973 66.48 -39.54 26.99
N GLU A 974 67.21 -38.65 26.32
CA GLU A 974 68.62 -38.87 25.96
C GLU A 974 69.52 -38.92 27.21
N ILE A 975 69.26 -38.07 28.21
CA ILE A 975 69.94 -38.08 29.52
C ILE A 975 69.68 -39.41 30.23
N ASP A 976 68.44 -39.89 30.26
CA ASP A 976 68.08 -41.17 30.91
C ASP A 976 68.72 -42.37 30.20
N ASN A 977 68.75 -42.35 28.86
CA ASN A 977 69.45 -43.36 28.07
C ASN A 977 70.97 -43.34 28.33
N LEU A 978 71.58 -42.16 28.40
CA LEU A 978 73.00 -42.01 28.73
C LEU A 978 73.30 -42.47 30.17
N LYS A 979 72.43 -42.16 31.14
CA LYS A 979 72.54 -42.66 32.52
C LYS A 979 72.45 -44.18 32.57
N SER A 980 71.54 -44.79 31.81
CA SER A 980 71.43 -46.25 31.69
C SER A 980 72.69 -46.86 31.06
N LEU A 981 73.23 -46.23 30.01
CA LEU A 981 74.46 -46.69 29.35
C LEU A 981 75.67 -46.57 30.26
N ILE A 982 75.81 -45.46 31.00
CA ILE A 982 76.86 -45.27 32.00
C ILE A 982 76.76 -46.38 33.05
N LYS A 983 75.55 -46.67 33.55
CA LYS A 983 75.32 -47.73 34.53
C LYS A 983 75.65 -49.13 33.98
N GLU A 984 75.39 -49.38 32.69
CA GLU A 984 75.78 -50.62 32.00
C GLU A 984 77.31 -50.72 31.84
N LEU A 985 77.99 -49.61 31.51
CA LEU A 985 79.45 -49.55 31.40
C LEU A 985 80.14 -49.69 32.77
N GLU A 986 79.57 -49.10 33.82
CA GLU A 986 79.97 -49.30 35.22
C GLU A 986 79.79 -50.77 35.64
N GLY A 987 78.70 -51.41 35.24
CA GLY A 987 78.49 -52.86 35.43
C GLY A 987 79.49 -53.72 34.67
N LYS A 988 79.85 -53.33 33.43
CA LYS A 988 80.92 -53.99 32.65
C LYS A 988 82.31 -53.76 33.25
N MET A 989 82.56 -52.61 33.88
CA MET A 989 83.78 -52.35 34.66
C MET A 989 83.86 -53.26 35.88
N ALA A 990 82.76 -53.49 36.60
CA ALA A 990 82.71 -54.41 37.73
C ALA A 990 82.88 -55.89 37.32
N GLN A 991 82.44 -56.27 36.11
CA GLN A 991 82.61 -57.63 35.56
C GLN A 991 84.01 -57.88 34.95
N ALA A 992 84.80 -56.83 34.71
CA ALA A 992 86.11 -56.91 34.08
C ALA A 992 87.28 -56.97 35.08
N GLU A 993 87.05 -57.50 36.29
CA GLU A 993 88.06 -57.63 37.34
C GLU A 993 88.97 -58.86 37.19
N LYS A 994 89.26 -59.28 35.94
CA LYS A 994 90.32 -60.28 35.71
C LYS A 994 91.17 -60.14 34.46
N ASP A 995 90.90 -59.19 33.55
CA ASP A 995 91.83 -58.92 32.44
C ASP A 995 91.93 -57.43 32.06
N GLN A 996 93.09 -56.89 32.45
CA GLN A 996 93.90 -55.85 31.79
C GLN A 996 93.42 -54.38 31.79
N GLN A 997 94.16 -53.57 32.56
CA GLN A 997 94.08 -52.11 32.79
C GLN A 997 93.92 -51.20 31.55
N GLN A 998 94.17 -51.69 30.33
CA GLN A 998 94.03 -50.90 29.10
C GLN A 998 92.57 -50.65 28.68
N ARG A 999 91.65 -51.60 28.93
CA ARG A 999 90.22 -51.39 28.67
C ARG A 999 89.58 -50.44 29.67
N HIS A 1000 90.08 -50.44 30.91
CA HIS A 1000 89.61 -49.58 31.99
C HIS A 1000 89.86 -48.09 31.67
N GLN A 1001 91.01 -47.78 31.07
CA GLN A 1001 91.36 -46.39 30.71
C GLN A 1001 90.51 -45.87 29.53
N GLN A 1002 90.19 -46.71 28.53
CA GLN A 1002 89.29 -46.32 27.43
C GLN A 1002 87.84 -46.15 27.88
N LEU A 1003 87.35 -47.01 28.79
CA LEU A 1003 86.02 -46.87 29.38
C LEU A 1003 85.89 -45.62 30.24
N LEU A 1004 86.91 -45.27 31.02
CA LEU A 1004 86.92 -44.02 31.80
C LEU A 1004 86.89 -42.79 30.90
N ILE A 1005 87.62 -42.77 29.79
CA ILE A 1005 87.57 -41.66 28.82
C ILE A 1005 86.18 -41.55 28.18
N GLN A 1006 85.52 -42.67 27.86
CA GLN A 1006 84.16 -42.67 27.31
C GLN A 1006 83.13 -42.18 28.34
N ILE A 1007 83.23 -42.64 29.60
CA ILE A 1007 82.36 -42.19 30.69
C ILE A 1007 82.56 -40.69 30.94
N GLN A 1008 83.81 -40.20 30.96
CA GLN A 1008 84.12 -38.78 31.10
C GLN A 1008 83.52 -37.94 29.95
N ALA A 1009 83.64 -38.40 28.70
CA ALA A 1009 83.06 -37.73 27.54
C ALA A 1009 81.52 -37.72 27.58
N HIS A 1010 80.89 -38.79 28.07
CA HIS A 1010 79.44 -38.85 28.25
C HIS A 1010 78.96 -37.98 29.41
N LEU A 1011 79.72 -37.89 30.50
CA LEU A 1011 79.44 -36.97 31.61
C LEU A 1011 79.53 -35.50 31.16
N GLU A 1012 80.56 -35.12 30.41
CA GLU A 1012 80.65 -33.76 29.85
C GLU A 1012 79.49 -33.43 28.88
N LYS A 1013 79.04 -34.42 28.09
CA LYS A 1013 77.86 -34.26 27.23
C LYS A 1013 76.59 -34.10 28.06
N LEU A 1014 76.45 -34.85 29.16
CA LEU A 1014 75.33 -34.78 30.10
C LEU A 1014 75.27 -33.41 30.78
N THR A 1015 76.38 -32.91 31.31
CA THR A 1015 76.45 -31.57 31.92
C THR A 1015 76.12 -30.45 30.93
N LYS A 1016 76.56 -30.57 29.66
CA LYS A 1016 76.18 -29.61 28.60
C LYS A 1016 74.69 -29.64 28.27
N LEU A 1017 74.05 -30.80 28.32
CA LEU A 1017 72.61 -30.94 28.11
C LEU A 1017 71.80 -30.42 29.30
N GLU A 1018 72.23 -30.69 30.54
CA GLU A 1018 71.60 -30.16 31.76
C GLU A 1018 71.65 -28.63 31.83
N ASN A 1019 72.78 -28.02 31.45
CA ASN A 1019 72.91 -26.56 31.35
C ASN A 1019 72.01 -25.97 30.26
N LYS A 1020 71.85 -26.66 29.12
CA LYS A 1020 70.90 -26.24 28.07
C LYS A 1020 69.45 -26.35 28.53
N ASN A 1021 69.10 -27.44 29.22
CA ASN A 1021 67.74 -27.64 29.73
C ASN A 1021 67.38 -26.59 30.79
N SER A 1022 68.31 -26.26 31.69
CA SER A 1022 68.13 -25.19 32.68
C SER A 1022 67.90 -23.82 32.03
N LYS A 1023 68.59 -23.54 30.91
CA LYS A 1023 68.36 -22.31 30.14
C LYS A 1023 66.98 -22.28 29.48
N LEU A 1024 66.53 -23.42 28.93
CA LEU A 1024 65.19 -23.53 28.33
C LEU A 1024 64.08 -23.37 29.35
N GLU A 1025 64.25 -23.89 30.57
CA GLU A 1025 63.30 -23.71 31.67
C GLU A 1025 63.18 -22.23 32.07
N LEU A 1026 64.29 -21.48 32.09
CA LEU A 1026 64.28 -20.03 32.29
C LEU A 1026 63.58 -19.27 31.15
N ASP A 1027 63.82 -19.65 29.89
CA ASP A 1027 63.18 -19.01 28.74
C ASP A 1027 61.65 -19.26 28.72
N VAL A 1028 61.19 -20.44 29.18
CA VAL A 1028 59.75 -20.74 29.34
C VAL A 1028 59.11 -19.86 30.41
N LEU A 1029 59.76 -19.68 31.56
CA LEU A 1029 59.27 -18.80 32.64
C LEU A 1029 59.15 -17.34 32.19
N ASP A 1030 60.09 -16.82 31.39
CA ASP A 1030 60.01 -15.46 30.85
C ASP A 1030 58.84 -15.31 29.85
N MET A 1031 58.59 -16.34 29.03
CA MET A 1031 57.43 -16.35 28.13
C MET A 1031 56.09 -16.39 28.88
N GLU A 1032 55.98 -17.21 29.94
CA GLU A 1032 54.79 -17.27 30.78
C GLU A 1032 54.48 -15.93 31.45
N LYS A 1033 55.50 -15.23 31.95
CA LYS A 1033 55.36 -13.89 32.50
C LYS A 1033 54.83 -12.90 31.45
N ARG A 1034 55.34 -12.97 30.22
CA ARG A 1034 54.92 -12.06 29.15
C ARG A 1034 53.49 -12.31 28.67
N ILE A 1035 53.02 -13.56 28.72
CA ILE A 1035 51.62 -13.91 28.48
C ILE A 1035 50.72 -13.30 29.55
N GLN A 1036 51.11 -13.36 30.83
CA GLN A 1036 50.33 -12.74 31.92
C GLN A 1036 50.22 -11.21 31.78
N GLU A 1037 51.30 -10.53 31.36
CA GLU A 1037 51.28 -9.09 31.09
C GLU A 1037 50.30 -8.73 29.93
N LEU A 1038 50.23 -9.56 28.88
CA LEU A 1038 49.28 -9.36 27.78
C LEU A 1038 47.82 -9.60 28.18
N ILE A 1039 47.58 -10.55 29.09
CA ILE A 1039 46.22 -10.80 29.63
C ILE A 1039 45.72 -9.59 30.41
N LEU A 1040 46.55 -9.01 31.28
CA LEU A 1040 46.22 -7.79 32.03
C LEU A 1040 45.94 -6.61 31.09
N TYR A 1041 46.77 -6.44 30.05
CA TYR A 1041 46.57 -5.39 29.05
C TYR A 1041 45.21 -5.53 28.32
N ASN A 1042 44.83 -6.75 27.93
CA ASN A 1042 43.54 -7.00 27.25
C ASN A 1042 42.34 -6.68 28.17
N GLN A 1043 42.49 -6.91 29.48
CA GLN A 1043 41.45 -6.64 30.47
C GLN A 1043 41.20 -5.14 30.67
N ASP A 1044 42.25 -4.32 30.67
CA ASP A 1044 42.13 -2.85 30.70
C ASP A 1044 41.44 -2.31 29.44
N TYR A 1045 41.71 -2.89 28.27
CA TYR A 1045 41.03 -2.50 27.02
C TYR A 1045 39.54 -2.83 27.02
N LYS A 1046 39.17 -4.00 27.56
CA LYS A 1046 37.76 -4.39 27.69
C LYS A 1046 36.97 -3.40 28.55
N ASN A 1047 37.60 -2.86 29.60
CA ASN A 1047 36.98 -1.86 30.47
C ASN A 1047 36.76 -0.51 29.76
N GLU A 1048 37.59 -0.14 28.80
CA GLU A 1048 37.42 1.12 28.04
C GLU A 1048 36.29 1.02 27.00
N ILE A 1049 36.10 -0.15 26.39
CA ILE A 1049 34.96 -0.41 25.49
C ILE A 1049 33.63 -0.25 26.23
N ILE A 1050 33.53 -0.81 27.44
CA ILE A 1050 32.33 -0.71 28.29
C ILE A 1050 31.96 0.76 28.57
N LYS A 1051 32.95 1.63 28.82
CA LYS A 1051 32.69 3.07 29.04
C LYS A 1051 32.17 3.79 27.79
N GLN A 1052 32.60 3.39 26.59
CA GLN A 1052 32.10 3.99 25.34
C GLN A 1052 30.65 3.57 25.07
N ASP A 1053 30.30 2.31 25.36
CA ASP A 1053 28.93 1.81 25.22
C ASP A 1053 27.94 2.55 26.16
N GLU A 1054 28.35 2.83 27.39
CA GLU A 1054 27.56 3.64 28.33
C GLU A 1054 27.30 5.06 27.80
N LYS A 1055 28.28 5.66 27.12
CA LYS A 1055 28.15 7.00 26.54
C LYS A 1055 27.19 7.02 25.33
N ILE A 1056 27.20 5.98 24.51
CA ILE A 1056 26.26 5.81 23.39
C ILE A 1056 24.84 5.64 23.91
N ALA A 1057 24.63 4.85 24.97
CA ALA A 1057 23.32 4.65 25.58
C ALA A 1057 22.68 5.97 26.08
N ILE A 1058 23.48 6.89 26.63
CA ILE A 1058 23.01 8.21 27.07
C ILE A 1058 22.56 9.07 25.87
N LEU A 1059 23.31 9.07 24.77
CA LEU A 1059 22.98 9.86 23.56
C LEU A 1059 21.70 9.35 22.87
N ILE A 1060 21.47 8.04 22.85
CA ILE A 1060 20.23 7.44 22.32
C ILE A 1060 19.01 7.92 23.12
N LYS A 1061 19.14 7.98 24.45
CA LYS A 1061 18.06 8.43 25.33
C LYS A 1061 17.72 9.91 25.12
N GLU A 1062 18.72 10.76 24.90
CA GLU A 1062 18.50 12.18 24.57
C GLU A 1062 17.82 12.39 23.21
N ALA A 1063 18.16 11.57 22.19
CA ALA A 1063 17.53 11.62 20.87
C ALA A 1063 16.04 11.26 20.94
N GLN A 1064 15.68 10.20 21.69
CA GLN A 1064 14.29 9.76 21.88
C GLN A 1064 13.43 10.83 22.56
N THR A 1065 13.97 11.57 23.54
CA THR A 1065 13.24 12.68 24.17
C THR A 1065 12.95 13.82 23.19
N LYS A 1066 13.89 14.17 22.31
CA LYS A 1066 13.69 15.24 21.31
C LYS A 1066 12.73 14.83 20.19
N GLU A 1067 12.73 13.57 19.80
CA GLU A 1067 11.78 13.02 18.83
C GLU A 1067 10.33 13.14 19.34
N SER A 1068 10.09 12.84 20.63
CA SER A 1068 8.77 13.02 21.25
C SER A 1068 8.30 14.48 21.27
N GLU A 1069 9.21 15.45 21.43
CA GLU A 1069 8.88 16.87 21.37
C GLU A 1069 8.51 17.33 19.95
N ILE A 1070 9.19 16.80 18.93
CA ILE A 1070 8.90 17.09 17.51
C ILE A 1070 7.54 16.52 17.10
N ILE A 1071 7.21 15.29 17.53
CA ILE A 1071 5.90 14.67 17.24
C ILE A 1071 4.75 15.52 17.80
N LYS A 1072 4.88 16.01 19.04
CA LYS A 1072 3.87 16.89 19.66
C LYS A 1072 3.70 18.21 18.89
N LEU A 1073 4.78 18.76 18.33
CA LEU A 1073 4.73 19.97 17.50
C LEU A 1073 4.01 19.72 16.16
N ILE A 1074 4.24 18.55 15.54
CA ILE A 1074 3.58 18.15 14.29
C ILE A 1074 2.06 17.99 14.51
N GLU A 1075 1.65 17.33 15.59
CA GLU A 1075 0.23 17.15 15.93
C GLU A 1075 -0.51 18.49 16.11
N VAL A 1076 0.14 19.49 16.73
CA VAL A 1076 -0.43 20.84 16.87
C VAL A 1076 -0.58 21.54 15.52
N ILE A 1077 0.41 21.42 14.63
CA ILE A 1077 0.38 22.03 13.30
C ILE A 1077 -0.70 21.38 12.42
N GLU A 1078 -0.84 20.05 12.48
CA GLU A 1078 -1.87 19.33 11.70
C GLU A 1078 -3.29 19.66 12.17
N LYS A 1079 -3.49 19.79 13.48
CA LYS A 1079 -4.77 20.25 14.04
C LYS A 1079 -5.14 21.65 13.57
N GLN A 1080 -4.19 22.60 13.59
CA GLN A 1080 -4.40 23.96 13.10
C GLN A 1080 -4.68 24.01 11.58
N LYS A 1081 -4.09 23.10 10.81
CA LYS A 1081 -4.33 22.98 9.36
C LYS A 1081 -5.74 22.45 9.05
N LEU A 1082 -6.25 21.51 9.85
CA LEU A 1082 -7.62 20.98 9.75
C LEU A 1082 -8.66 22.08 10.01
N GLU A 1083 -8.47 22.89 11.05
CA GLU A 1083 -9.35 24.02 11.39
C GLU A 1083 -9.41 25.05 10.24
N LEU A 1084 -8.29 25.35 9.58
CA LEU A 1084 -8.25 26.24 8.40
C LEU A 1084 -9.02 25.67 7.19
N VAL A 1085 -8.94 24.36 6.96
CA VAL A 1085 -9.66 23.69 5.86
C VAL A 1085 -11.18 23.69 6.10
N GLU A 1086 -11.63 23.57 7.34
CA GLU A 1086 -13.06 23.70 7.68
C GLU A 1086 -13.57 25.12 7.47
N HIS A 1087 -12.80 26.14 7.84
CA HIS A 1087 -13.14 27.53 7.58
C HIS A 1087 -13.23 27.84 6.06
N ASP A 1088 -12.31 27.32 5.24
CA ASP A 1088 -12.37 27.51 3.79
C ASP A 1088 -13.59 26.82 3.15
N LYS A 1089 -14.01 25.66 3.67
CA LYS A 1089 -15.24 24.98 3.22
C LYS A 1089 -16.49 25.81 3.52
N ILE A 1090 -16.57 26.41 4.70
CA ILE A 1090 -17.67 27.30 5.09
C ILE A 1090 -17.72 28.52 4.15
N ILE A 1091 -16.57 29.11 3.81
CA ILE A 1091 -16.50 30.25 2.87
C ILE A 1091 -16.96 29.86 1.46
N ILE A 1092 -16.63 28.65 0.98
CA ILE A 1092 -17.07 28.15 -0.33
C ILE A 1092 -18.58 27.95 -0.35
N ILE A 1093 -19.17 27.35 0.69
CA ILE A 1093 -20.61 27.13 0.81
C ILE A 1093 -21.35 28.47 0.79
N LEU A 1094 -20.91 29.44 1.61
CA LEU A 1094 -21.52 30.77 1.67
C LEU A 1094 -21.41 31.52 0.34
N ARG A 1095 -20.32 31.34 -0.43
CA ARG A 1095 -20.17 31.94 -1.76
C ARG A 1095 -21.12 31.31 -2.79
N GLN A 1096 -21.32 30.00 -2.75
CA GLN A 1096 -22.26 29.29 -3.63
C GLN A 1096 -23.70 29.67 -3.33
N GLU A 1097 -24.07 29.80 -2.05
CA GLU A 1097 -25.39 30.28 -1.65
C GLU A 1097 -25.62 31.72 -2.11
N ASN A 1098 -24.63 32.61 -1.97
CA ASN A 1098 -24.73 33.99 -2.45
C ASN A 1098 -24.92 34.07 -3.98
N GLU A 1099 -24.17 33.30 -4.78
CA GLU A 1099 -24.36 33.26 -6.23
C GLU A 1099 -25.74 32.72 -6.62
N LYS A 1100 -26.26 31.72 -5.90
CA LYS A 1100 -27.61 31.20 -6.11
C LYS A 1100 -28.66 32.28 -5.84
N TYR A 1101 -28.59 32.97 -4.70
CA TYR A 1101 -29.50 34.07 -4.38
C TYR A 1101 -29.43 35.22 -5.39
N LYS A 1102 -28.24 35.51 -5.92
CA LYS A 1102 -28.06 36.53 -6.96
C LYS A 1102 -28.72 36.14 -8.29
N LEU A 1103 -28.64 34.87 -8.69
CA LEU A 1103 -29.33 34.36 -9.88
C LEU A 1103 -30.85 34.39 -9.70
N ASP A 1104 -31.34 33.95 -8.53
CA ASP A 1104 -32.76 34.01 -8.20
C ASP A 1104 -33.28 35.47 -8.26
N LEU A 1105 -32.51 36.44 -7.74
CA LEU A 1105 -32.84 37.87 -7.81
C LEU A 1105 -32.95 38.38 -9.26
N ILE A 1106 -32.04 37.97 -10.15
CA ILE A 1106 -32.06 38.36 -11.57
C ILE A 1106 -33.31 37.81 -12.26
N ASP A 1107 -33.69 36.56 -11.96
CA ASP A 1107 -34.89 35.94 -12.52
C ASP A 1107 -36.17 36.61 -12.00
N TYR A 1108 -36.23 36.96 -10.71
CA TYR A 1108 -37.34 37.74 -10.15
C TYR A 1108 -37.45 39.13 -10.78
N GLU A 1109 -36.34 39.85 -10.99
CA GLU A 1109 -36.34 41.15 -11.67
C GLU A 1109 -36.82 41.06 -13.13
N LYS A 1110 -36.54 39.94 -13.80
CA LYS A 1110 -37.04 39.68 -15.16
C LYS A 1110 -38.54 39.44 -15.16
N ILE A 1111 -39.04 38.60 -14.24
CA ILE A 1111 -40.48 38.34 -14.07
C ILE A 1111 -41.22 39.64 -13.72
N ILE A 1112 -40.69 40.45 -12.80
CA ILE A 1112 -41.24 41.76 -12.43
C ILE A 1112 -41.32 42.70 -13.63
N ARG A 1113 -40.31 42.72 -14.52
CA ARG A 1113 -40.33 43.52 -15.75
C ARG A 1113 -41.41 43.04 -16.73
N GLU A 1114 -41.52 41.73 -16.94
CA GLU A 1114 -42.53 41.14 -17.82
C GLU A 1114 -43.95 41.39 -17.30
N LEU A 1115 -44.16 41.29 -15.99
CA LEU A 1115 -45.45 41.61 -15.35
C LEU A 1115 -45.81 43.09 -15.48
N ARG A 1116 -44.85 44.01 -15.28
CA ARG A 1116 -45.07 45.45 -15.50
C ARG A 1116 -45.45 45.76 -16.95
N GLN A 1117 -44.86 45.06 -17.90
CA GLN A 1117 -45.20 45.22 -19.31
C GLN A 1117 -46.62 44.73 -19.59
N LYS A 1118 -46.99 43.53 -19.12
CA LYS A 1118 -48.35 43.00 -19.27
C LYS A 1118 -49.40 43.88 -18.61
N ILE A 1119 -49.15 44.41 -17.41
CA ILE A 1119 -50.06 45.35 -16.74
C ILE A 1119 -50.27 46.60 -17.60
N LYS A 1120 -49.22 47.18 -18.18
CA LYS A 1120 -49.34 48.34 -19.09
C LYS A 1120 -50.13 48.02 -20.36
N GLU A 1121 -49.91 46.84 -20.96
CA GLU A 1121 -50.66 46.39 -22.14
C GLU A 1121 -52.14 46.22 -21.81
N LEU A 1122 -52.47 45.64 -20.66
CA LEU A 1122 -53.85 45.50 -20.17
C LEU A 1122 -54.50 46.86 -19.87
N GLU A 1123 -53.78 47.79 -19.24
CA GLU A 1123 -54.26 49.16 -18.97
C GLU A 1123 -54.57 49.91 -20.28
N LEU A 1124 -53.76 49.74 -21.33
CA LEU A 1124 -54.04 50.32 -22.65
C LEU A 1124 -55.29 49.71 -23.30
N ILE A 1125 -55.46 48.38 -23.20
CA ILE A 1125 -56.65 47.68 -23.71
C ILE A 1125 -57.91 48.15 -22.97
N ILE A 1126 -57.83 48.31 -21.64
CA ILE A 1126 -58.91 48.82 -20.79
C ILE A 1126 -59.31 50.23 -21.25
N ILE A 1127 -58.36 51.14 -21.44
CA ILE A 1127 -58.61 52.51 -21.92
C ILE A 1127 -59.27 52.52 -23.32
N GLU A 1128 -58.83 51.65 -24.22
CA GLU A 1128 -59.43 51.57 -25.56
C GLU A 1128 -60.86 51.01 -25.53
N LYS A 1129 -61.13 50.06 -24.61
CA LYS A 1129 -62.47 49.51 -24.39
C LYS A 1129 -63.40 50.51 -23.73
N GLU A 1130 -62.95 51.28 -22.74
CA GLU A 1130 -63.73 52.39 -22.16
C GLU A 1130 -64.15 53.41 -23.23
N LYS A 1131 -63.24 53.78 -24.15
CA LYS A 1131 -63.59 54.66 -25.27
C LYS A 1131 -64.69 54.07 -26.15
N LYS A 1132 -64.64 52.77 -26.45
CA LYS A 1132 -65.66 52.08 -27.27
C LYS A 1132 -67.01 51.95 -26.53
N ILE A 1133 -66.98 51.75 -25.20
CA ILE A 1133 -68.17 51.77 -24.34
C ILE A 1133 -68.81 53.15 -24.38
N ILE A 1134 -68.05 54.22 -24.15
CA ILE A 1134 -68.54 55.61 -24.21
C ILE A 1134 -69.14 55.96 -25.58
N GLU A 1135 -68.51 55.51 -26.67
CA GLU A 1135 -69.03 55.71 -28.03
C GLU A 1135 -70.35 54.97 -28.25
N SER A 1136 -70.46 53.75 -27.73
CA SER A 1136 -71.68 52.93 -27.78
C SER A 1136 -72.80 53.54 -26.94
N GLU A 1137 -72.51 54.05 -25.75
CA GLU A 1137 -73.47 54.78 -24.91
C GLU A 1137 -74.02 56.03 -25.62
N LYS A 1138 -73.18 56.78 -26.35
CA LYS A 1138 -73.65 57.91 -27.16
C LYS A 1138 -74.59 57.46 -28.26
N GLN A 1139 -74.29 56.34 -28.93
CA GLN A 1139 -75.15 55.77 -29.97
C GLN A 1139 -76.48 55.26 -29.40
N ILE A 1140 -76.45 54.57 -28.27
CA ILE A 1140 -77.65 54.11 -27.54
C ILE A 1140 -78.52 55.30 -27.14
N LYS A 1141 -77.93 56.37 -26.57
CA LYS A 1141 -78.68 57.61 -26.24
C LYS A 1141 -79.30 58.26 -27.46
N LYS A 1142 -78.59 58.32 -28.59
CA LYS A 1142 -79.12 58.86 -29.85
C LYS A 1142 -80.31 58.02 -30.36
N LEU A 1143 -80.21 56.69 -30.28
CA LEU A 1143 -81.30 55.77 -30.62
C LEU A 1143 -82.50 55.91 -29.66
N GLN A 1144 -82.26 56.07 -28.37
CA GLN A 1144 -83.32 56.33 -27.38
C GLN A 1144 -84.05 57.64 -27.68
N THR A 1145 -83.34 58.73 -27.99
CA THR A 1145 -83.96 60.00 -28.37
C THR A 1145 -84.81 59.85 -29.63
N LEU A 1146 -84.32 59.13 -30.64
CA LEU A 1146 -85.09 58.84 -31.86
C LEU A 1146 -86.34 58.00 -31.56
N LEU A 1147 -86.22 56.95 -30.75
CA LEU A 1147 -87.34 56.10 -30.31
C LEU A 1147 -88.42 56.90 -29.56
N VAL A 1148 -88.01 57.82 -28.67
CA VAL A 1148 -88.94 58.70 -27.95
C VAL A 1148 -89.61 59.68 -28.91
N GLN A 1149 -88.86 60.36 -29.78
CA GLN A 1149 -89.43 61.26 -30.79
C GLN A 1149 -90.44 60.56 -31.71
N PHE A 1150 -90.13 59.32 -32.12
CA PHE A 1150 -91.02 58.52 -32.95
C PHE A 1150 -92.28 58.09 -32.19
N LYS A 1151 -92.16 57.76 -30.90
CA LYS A 1151 -93.29 57.41 -30.05
C LYS A 1151 -94.21 58.61 -29.84
N THR A 1152 -93.66 59.80 -29.60
CA THR A 1152 -94.43 61.05 -29.52
C THR A 1152 -95.15 61.37 -30.82
N LEU A 1153 -94.48 61.24 -31.98
CA LEU A 1153 -95.10 61.38 -33.30
C LEU A 1153 -96.23 60.36 -33.55
N SER A 1154 -96.05 59.11 -33.10
CA SER A 1154 -97.08 58.08 -33.22
C SER A 1154 -98.28 58.34 -32.31
N GLU A 1155 -98.07 58.87 -31.11
CA GLU A 1155 -99.13 59.25 -30.16
C GLU A 1155 -99.87 60.51 -30.65
N GLU A 1156 -99.17 61.49 -31.21
CA GLU A 1156 -99.77 62.67 -31.86
C GLU A 1156 -100.62 62.27 -33.07
N MET A 1157 -100.14 61.41 -33.96
CA MET A 1157 -100.92 60.92 -35.10
C MET A 1157 -102.15 60.10 -34.68
N ALA A 1158 -102.07 59.35 -33.57
CA ALA A 1158 -103.22 58.62 -33.02
C ALA A 1158 -104.26 59.53 -32.34
N SER A 1159 -103.91 60.78 -31.99
CA SER A 1159 -104.84 61.77 -31.44
C SER A 1159 -105.59 62.59 -32.50
N ILE A 1160 -105.11 62.55 -33.76
CA ILE A 1160 -105.69 63.24 -34.92
C ILE A 1160 -106.72 62.35 -35.65
N SER A 1161 -106.70 61.03 -35.41
CA SER A 1161 -107.74 60.06 -35.79
C SER A 1161 -108.80 59.92 -34.72
#